data_AF-H3G7B6-F1
#
_entry.id   AF-H3G7B6-F1
#
_cell.length_a   1.000
_cell.length_b   1.000
_cell.length_c   1.000
_cell.angle_alpha   90.00
_cell.angle_beta   90.00
_cell.angle_gamma   90.00
#
_symmetry.space_group_name_H-M   'P 1'
#
loop_
_entity.id
_entity.type
_entity.pdbx_description
1 polymer ?
#
loop_
_entity_poly.entity_id
_entity_poly.type
_entity_poly.pdbx_seq_one_letter_code
_entity_poly.pdbx_strand_id
1 'polypeptide(L)'
;IPVLPSGKWLQIEILSTWGDPYYVGLNGVEIFDHRGELVRFQDPATQVTACPESINVLEENTDDPRVPTNLIDGVNFTCDDFHMWLAPFTPEQAHYVLLELGATIAVSMVRIWNYNKSRTHTCRGVREARLILYDAYPAALTGISSGRAESGNTIFEGEIRQAPGLVGADSMDISNEVILFTQDATILEAIEANDEALTAISREQQREDEEAREIVASVHRSMELRRPQTSDGGSRSKSPVAVKVADGAKTLEENFNDEANMEEKLPYGRRLTLQLHNTWGDRNYIGLTQVEVLVGSRGTSIPLDAANIDATPRDLASLGYVGDPRTLDKLIDGEATTCDDTHMWLVPMEAASVPEVRIEFKKGQYFFGLRIWNYNKSSEDSFRGVKQLTVALDGVVISPKETGFLLRKAPGAANFDFGQLLRFPDIVEKRVTYPFSTRAYKTPIIRQDYEAQLYPQGFLLKIVCWQTWGDPYYLGLNGLELYDFAGARIDHKPAIVSAVPYSVSELDHTNGRQQDTRTPDNLMSGLDKNTWEAHDAWLAPLASSLGNQQGNIVYIGFDTPVVLSMIKFWNYSKTPERGVKDLDIYLDDMHLFSGTLRKAPAGDDHGANSRYSKMHKVTEHFGQPVLFSASQAQVDAEKRNVSYCGTEEQDVLGINEGQVMQESRAMYRKPDP
;
A
#
# COMPACT_ATOMS: atom_id res chain seq x y z
N ILE A 1 -21.44 -14.30 -9.57
CA ILE A 1 -22.40 -13.20 -9.65
C ILE A 1 -23.49 -13.57 -10.67
N PRO A 2 -24.75 -13.75 -10.27
CA PRO A 2 -25.89 -13.94 -11.19
C PRO A 2 -26.30 -12.62 -11.87
N VAL A 3 -27.06 -12.69 -12.97
CA VAL A 3 -27.58 -11.50 -13.67
C VAL A 3 -29.01 -11.19 -13.17
N LEU A 4 -29.24 -9.96 -12.74
CA LEU A 4 -30.51 -9.43 -12.24
C LEU A 4 -31.25 -10.40 -11.28
N PRO A 5 -30.60 -10.89 -10.22
CA PRO A 5 -31.24 -11.81 -9.29
C PRO A 5 -32.42 -11.10 -8.61
N SER A 6 -33.46 -11.87 -8.27
CA SER A 6 -34.69 -11.31 -7.70
C SER A 6 -35.00 -11.90 -6.34
N GLY A 7 -35.61 -11.10 -5.48
CA GLY A 7 -36.09 -11.52 -4.16
C GLY A 7 -36.87 -10.41 -3.48
N LYS A 8 -37.59 -10.75 -2.39
CA LYS A 8 -38.29 -9.79 -1.53
C LYS A 8 -37.48 -9.42 -0.28
N TRP A 9 -36.59 -10.30 0.15
CA TRP A 9 -35.73 -10.10 1.31
C TRP A 9 -34.27 -10.24 0.89
N LEU A 10 -33.41 -9.34 1.38
CA LEU A 10 -31.97 -9.43 1.24
C LEU A 10 -31.35 -9.66 2.62
N GLN A 11 -30.65 -10.77 2.78
CA GLN A 11 -29.78 -11.01 3.93
C GLN A 11 -28.34 -10.73 3.53
N ILE A 12 -27.65 -9.92 4.34
CA ILE A 12 -26.21 -9.74 4.31
C ILE A 12 -25.66 -10.53 5.49
N GLU A 13 -25.20 -11.76 5.23
CA GLU A 13 -24.53 -12.60 6.21
C GLU A 13 -23.07 -12.16 6.35
N ILE A 14 -22.64 -11.94 7.60
CA ILE A 14 -21.32 -11.42 7.96
C ILE A 14 -20.47 -12.60 8.44
N LEU A 15 -19.39 -12.89 7.71
CA LEU A 15 -18.54 -14.04 7.96
C LEU A 15 -17.28 -13.66 8.75
N SER A 16 -16.76 -12.44 8.57
CA SER A 16 -15.59 -11.92 9.29
C SER A 16 -15.56 -10.39 9.32
N THR A 17 -14.72 -9.83 10.18
CA THR A 17 -14.40 -8.40 10.27
C THR A 17 -13.00 -8.13 9.72
N TRP A 18 -12.63 -6.85 9.56
CA TRP A 18 -11.28 -6.41 9.20
C TRP A 18 -10.29 -6.40 10.36
N GLY A 19 -10.67 -6.93 11.53
CA GLY A 19 -9.75 -7.06 12.66
C GLY A 19 -10.30 -6.87 14.05
N ASP A 20 -11.47 -6.26 14.21
CA ASP A 20 -12.07 -6.10 15.52
C ASP A 20 -12.69 -7.44 15.98
N PRO A 21 -12.23 -8.02 17.11
CA PRO A 21 -12.70 -9.32 17.58
C PRO A 21 -14.03 -9.23 18.35
N TYR A 22 -14.53 -8.03 18.62
CA TYR A 22 -15.67 -7.78 19.50
C TYR A 22 -16.82 -7.07 18.83
N TYR A 23 -16.57 -6.35 17.74
CA TYR A 23 -17.58 -5.52 17.10
C TYR A 23 -17.53 -5.64 15.59
N VAL A 24 -18.69 -5.56 14.97
CA VAL A 24 -18.84 -5.42 13.53
C VAL A 24 -19.79 -4.28 13.21
N GLY A 25 -19.49 -3.51 12.17
CA GLY A 25 -20.33 -2.41 11.74
C GLY A 25 -20.31 -2.18 10.24
N LEU A 26 -21.23 -1.34 9.81
CA LEU A 26 -21.38 -0.83 8.45
C LEU A 26 -21.88 0.61 8.55
N ASN A 27 -21.57 1.42 7.54
CA ASN A 27 -22.16 2.73 7.38
C ASN A 27 -23.52 2.66 6.69
N GLY A 28 -23.66 1.80 5.67
CA GLY A 28 -24.83 1.87 4.80
C GLY A 28 -24.93 0.77 3.76
N VAL A 29 -26.13 0.62 3.21
CA VAL A 29 -26.46 -0.32 2.13
C VAL A 29 -27.40 0.38 1.15
N GLU A 30 -26.99 0.43 -0.12
CA GLU A 30 -27.81 0.93 -1.21
C GLU A 30 -28.13 -0.21 -2.18
N ILE A 31 -29.38 -0.29 -2.62
CA ILE A 31 -29.85 -1.34 -3.53
C ILE A 31 -30.51 -0.66 -4.71
N PHE A 32 -30.10 -0.99 -5.93
CA PHE A 32 -30.69 -0.47 -7.15
C PHE A 32 -31.45 -1.58 -7.86
N ASP A 33 -32.64 -1.27 -8.36
CA ASP A 33 -33.49 -2.21 -9.09
C ASP A 33 -33.05 -2.35 -10.56
N HIS A 34 -33.67 -3.28 -11.30
CA HIS A 34 -33.44 -3.50 -12.73
C HIS A 34 -33.68 -2.29 -13.65
N ARG A 35 -34.24 -1.18 -13.16
CA ARG A 35 -34.39 0.08 -13.89
C ARG A 35 -33.32 1.10 -13.52
N GLY A 36 -32.40 0.76 -12.62
CA GLY A 36 -31.40 1.66 -12.08
C GLY A 36 -31.96 2.65 -11.05
N GLU A 37 -33.11 2.34 -10.44
CA GLU A 37 -33.71 3.18 -9.39
C GLU A 37 -33.29 2.69 -8.01
N LEU A 38 -32.95 3.61 -7.10
CA LEU A 38 -32.65 3.29 -5.71
C LEU A 38 -33.91 2.77 -5.00
N VAL A 39 -33.82 1.59 -4.38
CA VAL A 39 -34.89 1.00 -3.58
C VAL A 39 -35.08 1.82 -2.31
N ARG A 40 -36.28 2.40 -2.14
CA ARG A 40 -36.65 3.20 -0.97
C ARG A 40 -37.42 2.37 0.05
N PHE A 41 -37.07 2.54 1.33
CA PHE A 41 -37.73 1.88 2.46
C PHE A 41 -38.75 2.83 3.09
N GLN A 42 -39.99 2.38 3.25
CA GLN A 42 -41.11 3.23 3.73
C GLN A 42 -41.20 3.23 5.25
N ASP A 43 -40.85 2.11 5.89
CA ASP A 43 -40.82 1.94 7.33
C ASP A 43 -39.50 1.25 7.75
N PRO A 44 -38.39 2.00 7.81
CA PRO A 44 -37.08 1.47 8.21
C PRO A 44 -37.10 0.60 9.47
N ALA A 45 -37.89 0.98 10.48
CA ALA A 45 -37.93 0.32 11.77
C ALA A 45 -38.45 -1.13 11.70
N THR A 46 -39.28 -1.46 10.71
CA THR A 46 -39.77 -2.83 10.49
C THR A 46 -39.07 -3.53 9.34
N GLN A 47 -38.52 -2.78 8.40
CA GLN A 47 -37.89 -3.32 7.20
C GLN A 47 -36.39 -3.61 7.35
N VAL A 48 -35.72 -3.10 8.38
CA VAL A 48 -34.28 -3.33 8.60
C VAL A 48 -34.04 -3.87 9.99
N THR A 49 -33.48 -5.07 10.04
CA THR A 49 -33.14 -5.76 11.29
C THR A 49 -31.74 -6.31 11.20
N ALA A 50 -31.12 -6.55 12.36
CA ALA A 50 -29.82 -7.19 12.43
C ALA A 50 -29.77 -8.21 13.57
N CYS A 51 -28.82 -9.13 13.47
CA CYS A 51 -28.49 -10.09 14.51
C CYS A 51 -26.97 -10.07 14.71
N PRO A 52 -26.48 -9.71 15.91
CA PRO A 52 -27.19 -9.00 16.98
C PRO A 52 -27.77 -7.66 16.49
N GLU A 53 -28.80 -7.15 17.17
CA GLU A 53 -29.52 -5.94 16.72
C GLU A 53 -28.58 -4.73 16.64
N SER A 54 -27.88 -4.43 17.72
CA SER A 54 -26.85 -3.39 17.79
C SER A 54 -26.01 -3.58 19.05
N ILE A 55 -25.11 -2.64 19.33
CA ILE A 55 -24.35 -2.60 20.58
C ILE A 55 -25.24 -2.46 21.82
N ASN A 56 -26.49 -1.99 21.67
CA ASN A 56 -27.46 -1.86 22.77
C ASN A 56 -27.93 -3.19 23.36
N VAL A 57 -27.56 -4.33 22.76
CA VAL A 57 -27.81 -5.65 23.37
C VAL A 57 -26.90 -5.93 24.58
N LEU A 58 -25.83 -5.15 24.75
CA LEU A 58 -24.91 -5.26 25.89
C LEU A 58 -25.47 -4.47 27.08
N GLU A 59 -25.47 -5.06 28.28
CA GLU A 59 -26.02 -4.40 29.49
C GLU A 59 -25.33 -3.07 29.84
N GLU A 60 -24.08 -2.89 29.40
CA GLU A 60 -23.27 -1.68 29.62
C GLU A 60 -23.62 -0.54 28.65
N ASN A 61 -24.41 -0.81 27.61
CA ASN A 61 -24.77 0.13 26.56
C ASN A 61 -26.29 0.34 26.54
N THR A 62 -26.73 1.56 26.76
CA THR A 62 -28.13 1.97 26.64
C THR A 62 -28.24 3.17 25.72
N ASP A 63 -29.19 3.15 24.80
CA ASP A 63 -29.52 4.25 23.87
C ASP A 63 -28.35 4.71 22.96
N ASP A 64 -27.46 3.78 22.59
CA ASP A 64 -26.42 4.05 21.58
C ASP A 64 -27.07 4.31 20.20
N PRO A 65 -26.64 5.36 19.47
CA PRO A 65 -27.29 5.75 18.23
C PRO A 65 -27.01 4.80 17.06
N ARG A 66 -26.09 3.83 17.19
CA ARG A 66 -25.65 2.97 16.08
C ARG A 66 -26.57 1.79 15.84
N VAL A 67 -27.74 2.05 15.26
CA VAL A 67 -28.84 1.09 15.10
C VAL A 67 -29.03 0.66 13.63
N PRO A 68 -29.69 -0.49 13.36
CA PRO A 68 -29.83 -1.01 12.00
C PRO A 68 -30.50 -0.04 11.01
N THR A 69 -31.39 0.83 11.47
CA THR A 69 -32.09 1.79 10.60
C THR A 69 -31.16 2.78 9.92
N ASN A 70 -29.97 3.04 10.49
CA ASN A 70 -28.98 3.93 9.91
C ASN A 70 -28.42 3.37 8.60
N LEU A 71 -28.48 2.04 8.38
CA LEU A 71 -27.97 1.41 7.17
C LEU A 71 -28.68 1.84 5.88
N ILE A 72 -29.82 2.52 5.99
CA ILE A 72 -30.66 2.91 4.86
C ILE A 72 -31.15 4.36 4.98
N ASP A 73 -30.53 5.17 5.84
CA ASP A 73 -30.92 6.56 6.05
C ASP A 73 -30.43 7.51 4.92
N GLY A 74 -29.53 7.01 4.07
CA GLY A 74 -28.96 7.73 2.93
C GLY A 74 -27.69 8.53 3.27
N VAL A 75 -27.23 8.53 4.52
CA VAL A 75 -26.04 9.25 4.98
C VAL A 75 -24.87 8.28 5.08
N ASN A 76 -24.47 7.71 3.95
CA ASN A 76 -23.53 6.59 3.94
C ASN A 76 -22.05 7.01 3.97
N PHE A 77 -21.71 8.12 3.32
CA PHE A 77 -20.33 8.64 3.25
C PHE A 77 -20.03 9.56 4.43
N THR A 78 -19.76 8.95 5.59
CA THR A 78 -19.67 9.68 6.86
C THR A 78 -18.69 9.03 7.84
N CYS A 79 -18.17 9.81 8.78
CA CYS A 79 -17.47 9.33 9.97
C CYS A 79 -18.32 9.48 11.25
N ASP A 80 -19.59 9.90 11.11
CA ASP A 80 -20.50 10.17 12.22
C ASP A 80 -21.19 8.89 12.74
N ASP A 81 -21.03 8.60 14.03
CA ASP A 81 -21.67 7.46 14.71
C ASP A 81 -23.21 7.49 14.62
N PHE A 82 -23.85 8.67 14.45
CA PHE A 82 -25.31 8.77 14.30
C PHE A 82 -25.85 8.17 12.99
N HIS A 83 -24.97 7.92 12.03
CA HIS A 83 -25.29 7.43 10.69
C HIS A 83 -24.60 6.09 10.40
N MET A 84 -24.35 5.29 11.45
CA MET A 84 -23.70 3.99 11.34
C MET A 84 -24.47 2.91 12.08
N TRP A 85 -24.22 1.66 11.74
CA TRP A 85 -24.63 0.51 12.53
C TRP A 85 -23.41 -0.17 13.15
N LEU A 86 -23.56 -0.61 14.41
CA LEU A 86 -22.53 -1.33 15.14
C LEU A 86 -23.20 -2.40 16.02
N ALA A 87 -22.68 -3.62 15.99
CA ALA A 87 -23.14 -4.73 16.80
C ALA A 87 -21.96 -5.49 17.42
N PRO A 88 -22.16 -6.19 18.55
CA PRO A 88 -21.16 -7.11 19.05
C PRO A 88 -20.95 -8.26 18.06
N PHE A 89 -19.70 -8.66 17.90
CA PHE A 89 -19.27 -9.73 17.02
C PHE A 89 -18.68 -10.86 17.86
N THR A 90 -19.03 -12.08 17.49
CA THR A 90 -18.46 -13.30 18.08
C THR A 90 -18.18 -14.29 16.96
N PRO A 91 -16.91 -14.63 16.69
CA PRO A 91 -16.57 -15.58 15.64
C PRO A 91 -17.40 -16.86 15.73
N GLU A 92 -17.76 -17.42 14.57
CA GLU A 92 -18.56 -18.66 14.43
C GLU A 92 -20.03 -18.55 14.88
N GLN A 93 -20.49 -17.40 15.39
CA GLN A 93 -21.90 -17.14 15.60
C GLN A 93 -22.56 -16.47 14.38
N ALA A 94 -23.88 -16.57 14.31
CA ALA A 94 -24.66 -15.99 13.23
C ALA A 94 -24.71 -14.47 13.36
N HIS A 95 -24.12 -13.78 12.38
CA HIS A 95 -24.17 -12.33 12.24
C HIS A 95 -24.77 -11.96 10.90
N TYR A 96 -25.81 -11.13 10.90
CA TYR A 96 -26.41 -10.69 9.64
C TYR A 96 -27.20 -9.39 9.77
N VAL A 97 -27.36 -8.71 8.64
CA VAL A 97 -28.38 -7.68 8.41
C VAL A 97 -29.45 -8.26 7.49
N LEU A 98 -30.72 -7.99 7.78
CA LEU A 98 -31.86 -8.43 6.97
C LEU A 98 -32.73 -7.23 6.58
N LEU A 99 -32.96 -7.10 5.27
CA LEU A 99 -33.66 -6.00 4.62
C LEU A 99 -34.93 -6.52 3.91
N GLU A 100 -36.11 -5.99 4.25
CA GLU A 100 -37.35 -6.22 3.51
C GLU A 100 -37.51 -5.17 2.39
N LEU A 101 -37.51 -5.62 1.13
CA LEU A 101 -37.58 -4.74 -0.04
C LEU A 101 -39.01 -4.27 -0.38
N GLY A 102 -40.01 -4.67 0.41
CA GLY A 102 -41.43 -4.35 0.22
C GLY A 102 -42.12 -5.19 -0.88
N ALA A 103 -41.44 -5.44 -1.99
CA ALA A 103 -41.89 -6.30 -3.08
C ALA A 103 -40.74 -7.19 -3.59
N THR A 104 -41.05 -8.19 -4.42
CA THR A 104 -40.01 -8.91 -5.16
C THR A 104 -39.38 -7.96 -6.18
N ILE A 105 -38.09 -7.66 -5.99
CA ILE A 105 -37.32 -6.74 -6.83
C ILE A 105 -36.20 -7.51 -7.52
N ALA A 106 -36.03 -7.28 -8.81
CA ALA A 106 -34.82 -7.67 -9.53
C ALA A 106 -33.72 -6.64 -9.28
N VAL A 107 -32.59 -7.07 -8.74
CA VAL A 107 -31.50 -6.23 -8.26
C VAL A 107 -30.45 -6.05 -9.36
N SER A 108 -30.10 -4.80 -9.69
CA SER A 108 -29.04 -4.47 -10.67
C SER A 108 -27.71 -4.16 -10.02
N MET A 109 -27.72 -3.56 -8.82
CA MET A 109 -26.53 -3.23 -8.06
C MET A 109 -26.84 -3.25 -6.56
N VAL A 110 -25.87 -3.71 -5.76
CA VAL A 110 -25.84 -3.47 -4.31
C VAL A 110 -24.53 -2.74 -4.00
N ARG A 111 -24.62 -1.64 -3.26
CA ARG A 111 -23.45 -0.92 -2.74
C ARG A 111 -23.43 -1.05 -1.22
N ILE A 112 -22.30 -1.52 -0.69
CA ILE A 112 -22.10 -1.69 0.75
C ILE A 112 -21.07 -0.65 1.20
N TRP A 113 -21.49 0.26 2.07
CA TRP A 113 -20.63 1.26 2.69
C TRP A 113 -20.11 0.71 4.01
N ASN A 114 -18.79 0.51 4.08
CA ASN A 114 -18.18 -0.19 5.20
C ASN A 114 -17.97 0.77 6.40
N TYR A 115 -17.70 0.23 7.59
CA TYR A 115 -17.60 1.01 8.82
C TYR A 115 -16.46 2.04 8.76
N ASN A 116 -16.79 3.33 8.71
CA ASN A 116 -15.86 4.40 8.37
C ASN A 116 -15.59 5.39 9.51
N LYS A 117 -15.88 5.04 10.77
CA LYS A 117 -15.74 5.93 11.94
C LYS A 117 -14.41 6.70 12.02
N SER A 118 -13.30 5.99 11.93
CA SER A 118 -11.95 6.57 11.94
C SER A 118 -10.93 5.54 11.49
N ARG A 119 -9.75 5.97 11.04
CA ARG A 119 -8.65 5.09 10.57
C ARG A 119 -8.33 3.93 11.50
N THR A 120 -8.52 4.11 12.79
CA THR A 120 -8.25 3.13 13.85
C THR A 120 -9.41 2.18 14.15
N HIS A 121 -10.62 2.49 13.66
CA HIS A 121 -11.83 1.70 13.91
C HIS A 121 -12.37 1.02 12.65
N THR A 122 -11.82 1.28 11.47
CA THR A 122 -12.23 0.61 10.22
C THR A 122 -12.05 -0.90 10.26
N CYS A 123 -11.22 -1.41 11.19
CA CYS A 123 -11.10 -2.84 11.48
C CYS A 123 -12.41 -3.49 12.00
N ARG A 124 -13.39 -2.68 12.46
CA ARG A 124 -14.77 -3.13 12.76
C ARG A 124 -15.62 -3.37 11.52
N GLY A 125 -15.14 -2.96 10.35
CA GLY A 125 -15.86 -3.16 9.11
C GLY A 125 -16.04 -4.63 8.77
N VAL A 126 -17.09 -4.93 8.01
CA VAL A 126 -17.33 -6.27 7.44
C VAL A 126 -16.22 -6.58 6.44
N ARG A 127 -15.59 -7.75 6.56
CA ARG A 127 -14.57 -8.22 5.62
C ARG A 127 -15.14 -9.25 4.67
N GLU A 128 -15.46 -10.45 5.11
CA GLU A 128 -16.12 -11.45 4.25
C GLU A 128 -17.63 -11.40 4.46
N ALA A 129 -18.39 -11.31 3.36
CA ALA A 129 -19.84 -11.27 3.38
C ALA A 129 -20.47 -12.19 2.34
N ARG A 130 -21.65 -12.71 2.66
CA ARG A 130 -22.52 -13.46 1.74
C ARG A 130 -23.88 -12.76 1.63
N LEU A 131 -24.29 -12.43 0.41
CA LEU A 131 -25.60 -11.85 0.14
C LEU A 131 -26.55 -12.93 -0.36
N ILE A 132 -27.71 -13.03 0.27
CA ILE A 132 -28.72 -14.06 -0.01
C ILE A 132 -30.07 -13.39 -0.23
N LEU A 133 -30.72 -13.69 -1.37
CA LEU A 133 -32.08 -13.26 -1.65
C LEU A 133 -33.10 -14.34 -1.30
N TYR A 134 -34.22 -13.94 -0.73
CA TYR A 134 -35.37 -14.81 -0.44
C TYR A 134 -36.66 -14.21 -0.98
N ASP A 135 -37.56 -15.06 -1.48
CA ASP A 135 -38.91 -14.63 -1.92
C ASP A 135 -39.88 -14.40 -0.75
N ALA A 136 -39.62 -15.06 0.38
CA ALA A 136 -40.38 -14.95 1.62
C ALA A 136 -39.44 -14.71 2.81
N TYR A 137 -40.01 -14.39 3.98
CA TYR A 137 -39.20 -14.21 5.19
C TYR A 137 -38.45 -15.52 5.50
N PRO A 138 -37.12 -15.49 5.69
CA PRO A 138 -36.33 -16.71 5.86
C PRO A 138 -36.64 -17.40 7.20
N ALA A 139 -37.46 -18.46 7.15
CA ALA A 139 -37.89 -19.20 8.33
C ALA A 139 -36.71 -19.76 9.16
N ALA A 140 -35.56 -20.04 8.54
CA ALA A 140 -34.34 -20.47 9.22
C ALA A 140 -33.84 -19.48 10.28
N LEU A 141 -34.17 -18.18 10.13
CA LEU A 141 -33.79 -17.13 11.09
C LEU A 141 -34.73 -17.08 12.31
N THR A 142 -35.86 -17.79 12.30
CA THR A 142 -36.82 -17.82 13.42
C THR A 142 -36.48 -18.85 14.51
N GLY A 143 -35.43 -19.67 14.32
CA GLY A 143 -35.08 -20.75 15.25
C GLY A 143 -36.06 -21.93 15.29
N ILE A 144 -37.13 -21.90 14.50
CA ILE A 144 -38.13 -22.97 14.40
C ILE A 144 -37.78 -23.86 13.21
N SER A 145 -37.46 -25.13 13.49
CA SER A 145 -37.19 -26.15 12.47
C SER A 145 -38.48 -26.52 11.72
N SER A 146 -38.87 -25.69 10.76
CA SER A 146 -39.88 -26.09 9.77
C SER A 146 -39.21 -27.03 8.76
N GLY A 147 -39.72 -28.25 8.61
CA GLY A 147 -39.16 -29.32 7.78
C GLY A 147 -39.17 -29.08 6.26
N ARG A 148 -39.23 -27.83 5.80
CA ARG A 148 -38.99 -27.41 4.42
C ARG A 148 -37.94 -26.31 4.45
N ALA A 149 -36.72 -26.63 4.00
CA ALA A 149 -35.70 -25.63 3.72
C ALA A 149 -36.20 -24.78 2.53
N GLU A 150 -36.63 -23.56 2.78
CA GLU A 150 -36.74 -22.56 1.72
C GLU A 150 -35.32 -22.19 1.31
N SER A 151 -34.95 -22.48 0.07
CA SER A 151 -33.60 -22.26 -0.44
C SER A 151 -33.43 -20.79 -0.80
N GLY A 152 -32.81 -20.01 0.08
CA GLY A 152 -32.29 -18.69 -0.29
C GLY A 152 -31.32 -18.80 -1.46
N ASN A 153 -31.32 -17.78 -2.32
CA ASN A 153 -30.42 -17.71 -3.47
C ASN A 153 -29.22 -16.84 -3.11
N THR A 154 -28.04 -17.46 -2.95
CA THR A 154 -26.79 -16.72 -2.76
C THR A 154 -26.42 -15.98 -4.04
N ILE A 155 -26.38 -14.66 -3.98
CA ILE A 155 -26.08 -13.79 -5.13
C ILE A 155 -24.63 -13.29 -5.13
N PHE A 156 -24.02 -13.18 -3.96
CA PHE A 156 -22.62 -12.79 -3.78
C PHE A 156 -22.02 -13.48 -2.57
N GLU A 157 -20.74 -13.85 -2.67
CA GLU A 157 -19.91 -14.28 -1.55
C GLU A 157 -18.48 -13.83 -1.85
N GLY A 158 -17.91 -13.00 -0.98
CA GLY A 158 -16.61 -12.38 -1.25
C GLY A 158 -16.20 -11.39 -0.17
N GLU A 159 -15.04 -10.78 -0.38
CA GLU A 159 -14.50 -9.74 0.49
C GLU A 159 -15.14 -8.39 0.15
N ILE A 160 -15.43 -7.58 1.18
CA ILE A 160 -15.93 -6.21 1.15
C ILE A 160 -14.78 -5.31 1.58
N ARG A 161 -14.37 -4.38 0.72
CA ARG A 161 -13.26 -3.46 1.00
C ARG A 161 -13.40 -2.74 2.34
N GLN A 162 -12.31 -2.64 3.08
CA GLN A 162 -12.23 -1.83 4.30
C GLN A 162 -12.37 -0.34 3.98
N ALA A 163 -13.15 0.39 4.78
CA ALA A 163 -13.23 1.82 4.65
C ALA A 163 -11.90 2.50 5.06
N PRO A 164 -11.59 3.71 4.56
CA PRO A 164 -10.33 4.41 4.82
C PRO A 164 -10.31 5.12 6.19
N GLY A 165 -11.44 5.24 6.86
CA GLY A 165 -11.59 5.89 8.16
C GLY A 165 -11.47 7.41 8.10
N LEU A 166 -11.85 7.99 6.97
CA LEU A 166 -11.89 9.42 6.70
C LEU A 166 -12.93 9.72 5.61
N VAL A 167 -13.34 10.98 5.52
CA VAL A 167 -14.20 11.53 4.48
C VAL A 167 -13.42 12.61 3.75
N GLY A 168 -13.36 12.50 2.44
CA GLY A 168 -12.71 13.44 1.53
C GLY A 168 -12.78 12.95 0.08
N ALA A 169 -12.58 13.86 -0.86
CA ALA A 169 -12.54 13.65 -2.31
C ALA A 169 -12.19 12.23 -2.78
N ASP A 170 -10.97 11.80 -2.48
CA ASP A 170 -10.36 10.57 -3.01
C ASP A 170 -10.77 9.31 -2.24
N SER A 171 -11.52 9.47 -1.15
CA SER A 171 -11.82 8.38 -0.21
C SER A 171 -13.16 7.70 -0.46
N MET A 172 -14.02 8.28 -1.31
CA MET A 172 -15.36 7.76 -1.59
C MET A 172 -15.31 6.37 -2.24
N ASP A 173 -14.57 6.23 -3.35
CA ASP A 173 -14.46 4.99 -4.13
C ASP A 173 -13.84 3.85 -3.34
N ILE A 174 -13.11 4.18 -2.27
CA ILE A 174 -12.47 3.21 -1.37
C ILE A 174 -13.25 3.01 -0.06
N SER A 175 -14.34 3.76 0.17
CA SER A 175 -15.21 3.63 1.36
C SER A 175 -16.37 2.65 1.18
N ASN A 176 -16.58 2.15 -0.05
CA ASN A 176 -17.67 1.26 -0.39
C ASN A 176 -17.25 0.15 -1.33
N GLU A 177 -18.04 -0.92 -1.35
CA GLU A 177 -17.93 -2.01 -2.32
C GLU A 177 -19.16 -1.99 -3.24
N VAL A 178 -18.91 -1.97 -4.56
CA VAL A 178 -19.96 -1.94 -5.58
C VAL A 178 -20.09 -3.32 -6.22
N ILE A 179 -21.23 -3.98 -5.99
CA ILE A 179 -21.53 -5.30 -6.51
C ILE A 179 -22.56 -5.16 -7.64
N LEU A 180 -22.12 -5.29 -8.89
CA LEU A 180 -22.95 -5.19 -10.08
C LEU A 180 -23.52 -6.55 -10.51
N PHE A 181 -24.84 -6.59 -10.73
CA PHE A 181 -25.58 -7.75 -11.23
C PHE A 181 -26.11 -7.53 -12.67
N THR A 182 -25.61 -6.51 -13.36
CA THR A 182 -25.95 -6.20 -14.76
C THR A 182 -24.73 -5.76 -15.55
N GLN A 183 -24.78 -5.96 -16.86
CA GLN A 183 -23.85 -5.39 -17.85
C GLN A 183 -24.62 -4.57 -18.91
N ASP A 184 -25.91 -4.36 -18.71
CA ASP A 184 -26.75 -3.59 -19.63
C ASP A 184 -26.43 -2.10 -19.48
N ALA A 185 -25.91 -1.49 -20.55
CA ALA A 185 -25.55 -0.08 -20.58
C ALA A 185 -26.71 0.84 -20.20
N THR A 186 -27.95 0.49 -20.57
CA THR A 186 -29.11 1.33 -20.25
C THR A 186 -29.43 1.35 -18.76
N ILE A 187 -29.21 0.23 -18.06
CA ILE A 187 -29.38 0.15 -16.61
C ILE A 187 -28.23 0.87 -15.91
N LEU A 188 -27.00 0.73 -16.40
CA LEU A 188 -25.83 1.42 -15.84
C LEU A 188 -25.94 2.95 -15.97
N GLU A 189 -26.37 3.46 -17.14
CA GLU A 189 -26.65 4.88 -17.36
C GLU A 189 -27.78 5.38 -16.45
N ALA A 190 -28.81 4.56 -16.21
CA ALA A 190 -29.89 4.90 -15.30
C ALA A 190 -29.42 4.94 -13.83
N ILE A 191 -28.58 4.00 -13.41
CA ILE A 191 -27.94 4.03 -12.08
C ILE A 191 -27.15 5.33 -11.92
N GLU A 192 -26.29 5.67 -12.88
CA GLU A 192 -25.49 6.90 -12.84
C GLU A 192 -26.37 8.16 -12.76
N ALA A 193 -27.47 8.21 -13.51
CA ALA A 193 -28.40 9.34 -13.49
C ALA A 193 -29.19 9.48 -12.17
N ASN A 194 -29.46 8.36 -11.49
CA ASN A 194 -30.26 8.31 -10.27
C ASN A 194 -29.43 8.26 -8.99
N ASP A 195 -28.09 8.22 -9.10
CA ASP A 195 -27.19 8.19 -7.96
C ASP A 195 -27.02 9.58 -7.34
N GLU A 196 -27.92 9.89 -6.41
CA GLU A 196 -27.89 11.14 -5.63
C GLU A 196 -26.60 11.29 -4.82
N ALA A 197 -26.01 10.18 -4.33
CA ALA A 197 -24.76 10.21 -3.58
C ALA A 197 -23.59 10.65 -4.46
N LEU A 198 -23.42 10.03 -5.65
CA LEU A 198 -22.42 10.46 -6.64
C LEU A 198 -22.64 11.92 -7.09
N THR A 199 -23.90 12.33 -7.25
CA THR A 199 -24.25 13.69 -7.71
C THR A 199 -23.96 14.75 -6.64
N ALA A 200 -24.32 14.50 -5.38
CA ALA A 200 -24.04 15.41 -4.26
C ALA A 200 -22.54 15.59 -4.07
N ILE A 201 -21.78 14.49 -4.14
CA ILE A 201 -20.33 14.48 -3.94
C ILE A 201 -19.60 15.18 -5.09
N SER A 202 -20.05 15.00 -6.34
CA SER A 202 -19.50 15.75 -7.48
C SER A 202 -19.62 17.29 -7.32
N ARG A 203 -20.65 17.76 -6.61
CA ARG A 203 -20.85 19.19 -6.32
C ARG A 203 -20.01 19.66 -5.12
N GLU A 204 -19.94 18.85 -4.07
CA GLU A 204 -19.10 19.12 -2.89
C GLU A 204 -17.62 19.17 -3.29
N GLN A 205 -17.16 18.23 -4.11
CA GLN A 205 -15.81 18.16 -4.67
C GLN A 205 -15.44 19.44 -5.42
N GLN A 206 -16.34 19.92 -6.30
CA GLN A 206 -16.12 21.15 -7.04
C GLN A 206 -16.00 22.36 -6.12
N ARG A 207 -16.78 22.39 -5.02
CA ARG A 207 -16.73 23.45 -4.01
C ARG A 207 -15.44 23.40 -3.18
N GLU A 208 -15.07 22.22 -2.69
CA GLU A 208 -13.84 22.01 -1.92
C GLU A 208 -12.60 22.29 -2.76
N ASP A 209 -12.57 21.92 -4.05
CA ASP A 209 -11.47 22.24 -4.95
C ASP A 209 -11.34 23.75 -5.19
N GLU A 210 -12.45 24.48 -5.24
CA GLU A 210 -12.47 25.93 -5.39
C GLU A 210 -12.02 26.65 -4.10
N GLU A 211 -12.49 26.21 -2.94
CA GLU A 211 -12.06 26.72 -1.62
C GLU A 211 -10.59 26.36 -1.32
N ALA A 212 -10.16 25.13 -1.61
CA ALA A 212 -8.77 24.70 -1.44
C ALA A 212 -7.83 25.49 -2.34
N ARG A 213 -8.22 25.79 -3.58
CA ARG A 213 -7.44 26.68 -4.47
C ARG A 213 -7.34 28.09 -3.91
N GLU A 214 -8.40 28.62 -3.31
CA GLU A 214 -8.42 29.96 -2.73
C GLU A 214 -7.60 30.04 -1.43
N ILE A 215 -7.68 29.02 -0.57
CA ILE A 215 -6.88 28.88 0.65
C ILE A 215 -5.40 28.65 0.30
N VAL A 216 -5.08 27.76 -0.64
CA VAL A 216 -3.70 27.54 -1.10
C VAL A 216 -3.14 28.83 -1.71
N ALA A 217 -3.92 29.56 -2.51
CA ALA A 217 -3.48 30.86 -3.03
C ALA A 217 -3.30 31.92 -1.94
N SER A 218 -4.13 31.92 -0.90
CA SER A 218 -4.03 32.78 0.29
C SER A 218 -2.80 32.46 1.15
N VAL A 219 -2.55 31.17 1.39
CA VAL A 219 -1.43 30.63 2.17
C VAL A 219 -0.11 30.79 1.41
N HIS A 220 -0.09 30.57 0.09
CA HIS A 220 1.09 30.80 -0.75
C HIS A 220 1.49 32.29 -0.75
N ARG A 221 0.53 33.20 -0.67
CA ARG A 221 0.79 34.65 -0.53
C ARG A 221 1.29 35.05 0.86
N SER A 222 1.01 34.27 1.92
CA SER A 222 1.45 34.56 3.29
C SER A 222 2.72 33.82 3.72
N MET A 223 3.01 32.66 3.12
CA MET A 223 4.12 31.75 3.49
C MET A 223 5.42 31.94 2.70
N GLU A 224 5.47 32.82 1.68
CA GLU A 224 6.74 33.25 1.08
C GLU A 224 7.65 34.01 2.07
N LEU A 225 7.17 34.29 3.29
CA LEU A 225 7.95 34.85 4.39
C LEU A 225 8.32 33.77 5.44
N ARG A 226 9.47 33.11 5.17
CA ARG A 226 10.38 32.37 6.09
C ARG A 226 9.93 31.01 6.64
N ARG A 227 10.13 29.95 5.84
CA ARG A 227 10.34 28.57 6.33
C ARG A 227 11.60 28.51 7.21
N PRO A 228 11.59 27.90 8.41
CA PRO A 228 12.78 27.78 9.25
C PRO A 228 13.87 26.95 8.57
N GLN A 229 15.10 27.45 8.49
CA GLN A 229 16.23 26.69 7.93
C GLN A 229 16.64 25.56 8.89
N THR A 230 16.69 24.33 8.38
CA THR A 230 17.09 23.14 9.14
C THR A 230 18.52 22.70 8.82
N SER A 231 19.51 23.60 8.84
CA SER A 231 20.93 23.25 8.64
C SER A 231 21.67 23.07 9.96
N ASP A 232 22.37 21.96 10.15
CA ASP A 232 23.21 21.68 11.32
C ASP A 232 24.46 22.58 11.33
N GLY A 233 24.44 23.63 12.15
CA GLY A 233 25.58 24.52 12.40
C GLY A 233 26.48 24.03 13.53
N GLY A 234 27.14 22.88 13.35
CA GLY A 234 28.16 22.37 14.28
C GLY A 234 29.51 23.07 14.09
N SER A 235 29.86 24.00 14.97
CA SER A 235 31.15 24.73 14.94
C SER A 235 32.35 23.80 15.17
N ARG A 236 33.30 23.78 14.22
CA ARG A 236 34.74 23.62 14.52
C ARG A 236 35.64 24.24 13.44
N SER A 237 36.70 24.86 13.91
CA SER A 237 37.54 25.89 13.26
C SER A 237 38.72 25.35 12.43
N LYS A 238 38.99 26.02 11.28
CA LYS A 238 40.28 26.33 10.57
C LYS A 238 41.22 25.15 10.24
N SER A 239 41.77 24.92 9.04
CA SER A 239 42.14 25.74 7.86
C SER A 239 42.35 24.81 6.63
N PRO A 240 42.45 25.34 5.40
CA PRO A 240 42.40 24.54 4.17
C PRO A 240 43.78 24.01 3.76
N VAL A 241 43.86 22.71 3.45
CA VAL A 241 44.92 22.17 2.60
C VAL A 241 44.22 21.58 1.38
N ALA A 242 44.50 22.17 0.22
CA ALA A 242 44.10 21.63 -1.06
C ALA A 242 44.71 20.23 -1.21
N VAL A 243 43.87 19.21 -1.25
CA VAL A 243 44.25 17.87 -1.71
C VAL A 243 43.46 17.61 -2.97
N LYS A 244 44.21 17.54 -4.08
CA LYS A 244 43.75 17.03 -5.36
C LYS A 244 43.05 15.69 -5.15
N VAL A 245 41.87 15.54 -5.72
CA VAL A 245 41.23 14.23 -5.92
C VAL A 245 42.17 13.45 -6.83
N ALA A 246 42.98 12.58 -6.22
CA ALA A 246 43.62 11.47 -6.87
C ALA A 246 42.73 10.26 -6.61
N ASP A 247 42.46 9.51 -7.67
CA ASP A 247 41.84 8.19 -7.65
C ASP A 247 42.44 7.34 -6.53
N GLY A 248 41.65 7.13 -5.49
CA GLY A 248 41.92 6.20 -4.42
C GLY A 248 41.21 4.89 -4.69
N ALA A 249 41.67 4.17 -5.72
CA ALA A 249 41.54 2.73 -5.74
C ALA A 249 42.13 2.21 -4.43
N LYS A 250 41.27 1.74 -3.51
CA LYS A 250 41.74 0.88 -2.43
C LYS A 250 42.17 -0.41 -3.11
N THR A 251 43.48 -0.59 -3.24
CA THR A 251 44.12 -1.89 -3.37
C THR A 251 43.70 -2.72 -2.16
N LEU A 252 42.58 -3.42 -2.32
CA LEU A 252 42.54 -4.79 -1.86
C LEU A 252 43.53 -5.52 -2.76
N GLU A 253 44.60 -6.04 -2.19
CA GLU A 253 45.37 -7.09 -2.84
C GLU A 253 44.45 -8.32 -2.91
N GLU A 254 43.51 -8.27 -3.85
CA GLU A 254 42.67 -9.40 -4.22
C GLU A 254 43.54 -10.35 -5.05
N ASN A 255 43.56 -11.59 -4.58
CA ASN A 255 44.24 -12.68 -5.26
C ASN A 255 43.74 -12.75 -6.71
N PHE A 256 44.62 -12.47 -7.68
CA PHE A 256 44.38 -12.67 -9.12
C PHE A 256 43.91 -14.10 -9.49
N ASN A 257 43.93 -15.04 -8.54
CA ASN A 257 43.41 -16.40 -8.71
C ASN A 257 41.90 -16.54 -8.46
N ASP A 258 41.23 -15.58 -7.79
CA ASP A 258 39.80 -15.69 -7.46
C ASP A 258 38.89 -15.12 -8.57
N GLU A 259 39.32 -14.09 -9.33
CA GLU A 259 38.53 -13.52 -10.43
C GLU A 259 38.36 -14.48 -11.61
N ALA A 260 39.43 -15.18 -12.02
CA ALA A 260 39.38 -16.18 -13.08
C ALA A 260 38.47 -17.37 -12.71
N ASN A 261 38.45 -17.73 -11.42
CA ASN A 261 37.65 -18.83 -10.87
C ASN A 261 36.15 -18.49 -10.74
N MET A 262 35.79 -17.19 -10.73
CA MET A 262 34.40 -16.73 -10.73
C MET A 262 33.81 -16.62 -12.12
N GLU A 263 34.61 -16.25 -13.13
CA GLU A 263 34.17 -16.21 -14.53
C GLU A 263 33.92 -17.62 -15.10
N GLU A 264 34.68 -18.63 -14.65
CA GLU A 264 34.45 -20.05 -15.00
C GLU A 264 33.09 -20.60 -14.54
N LYS A 265 32.40 -19.93 -13.60
CA LYS A 265 31.07 -20.35 -13.10
C LYS A 265 29.90 -19.70 -13.85
N LEU A 266 30.16 -18.68 -14.66
CA LEU A 266 29.13 -17.98 -15.40
C LEU A 266 28.74 -18.77 -16.66
N PRO A 267 27.45 -18.78 -17.04
CA PRO A 267 27.03 -19.43 -18.28
C PRO A 267 27.65 -18.71 -19.49
N TYR A 268 28.35 -19.49 -20.31
CA TYR A 268 28.99 -19.03 -21.55
C TYR A 268 28.15 -19.39 -22.76
N GLY A 269 27.92 -18.42 -23.63
CA GLY A 269 27.17 -18.62 -24.87
C GLY A 269 27.02 -17.32 -25.65
N ARG A 270 26.20 -17.30 -26.69
CA ARG A 270 26.08 -16.10 -27.56
C ARG A 270 24.65 -15.59 -27.75
N ARG A 271 23.63 -16.42 -27.53
CA ARG A 271 22.24 -16.08 -27.82
C ARG A 271 21.37 -16.28 -26.58
N LEU A 272 20.88 -15.17 -26.03
CA LEU A 272 19.84 -15.17 -25.01
C LEU A 272 18.46 -15.22 -25.68
N THR A 273 17.56 -16.01 -25.13
CA THR A 273 16.15 -16.05 -25.50
C THR A 273 15.33 -15.85 -24.24
N LEU A 274 14.55 -14.78 -24.22
CA LEU A 274 13.73 -14.31 -23.11
C LEU A 274 12.28 -14.60 -23.46
N GLN A 275 11.63 -15.54 -22.79
CA GLN A 275 10.23 -15.90 -23.01
C GLN A 275 9.34 -15.32 -21.91
N LEU A 276 8.34 -14.54 -22.31
CA LEU A 276 7.49 -13.74 -21.44
C LEU A 276 6.15 -14.46 -21.24
N HIS A 277 5.93 -15.06 -20.08
CA HIS A 277 4.80 -16.00 -19.88
C HIS A 277 3.53 -15.36 -19.32
N ASN A 278 3.65 -14.59 -18.25
CA ASN A 278 2.52 -14.02 -17.51
C ASN A 278 2.75 -12.53 -17.28
N THR A 279 1.66 -11.77 -17.20
CA THR A 279 1.66 -10.36 -16.76
C THR A 279 1.27 -10.26 -15.29
N TRP A 280 1.24 -9.03 -14.75
CA TRP A 280 0.70 -8.76 -13.43
C TRP A 280 -0.83 -8.68 -13.39
N GLY A 281 -1.52 -8.55 -14.54
CA GLY A 281 -2.99 -8.56 -14.60
C GLY A 281 -3.61 -8.40 -15.99
N ASP A 282 -2.90 -7.82 -16.97
CA ASP A 282 -3.44 -7.64 -18.34
C ASP A 282 -3.43 -8.97 -19.12
N ARG A 283 -4.54 -9.31 -19.78
CA ARG A 283 -4.69 -10.57 -20.53
C ARG A 283 -4.32 -10.47 -22.01
N ASN A 284 -4.22 -9.25 -22.52
CA ASN A 284 -4.15 -8.97 -23.95
C ASN A 284 -2.76 -8.48 -24.37
N TYR A 285 -2.06 -7.77 -23.49
CA TYR A 285 -0.79 -7.13 -23.81
C TYR A 285 0.27 -7.38 -22.76
N ILE A 286 1.51 -7.56 -23.22
CA ILE A 286 2.69 -7.70 -22.36
C ILE A 286 3.80 -6.81 -22.87
N GLY A 287 4.50 -6.15 -21.95
CA GLY A 287 5.51 -5.17 -22.31
C GLY A 287 6.64 -5.05 -21.30
N LEU A 288 7.69 -4.36 -21.74
CA LEU A 288 8.86 -3.99 -20.94
C LEU A 288 9.25 -2.56 -21.31
N THR A 289 9.97 -1.89 -20.41
CA THR A 289 10.56 -0.58 -20.69
C THR A 289 11.96 -0.76 -21.27
N GLN A 290 12.86 -1.47 -20.57
CA GLN A 290 14.24 -1.65 -21.02
C GLN A 290 14.83 -2.99 -20.57
N VAL A 291 15.79 -3.52 -21.34
CA VAL A 291 16.63 -4.67 -20.97
C VAL A 291 18.10 -4.34 -21.14
N GLU A 292 18.87 -4.49 -20.07
CA GLU A 292 20.34 -4.46 -20.09
C GLU A 292 20.91 -5.86 -19.91
N VAL A 293 21.97 -6.17 -20.68
CA VAL A 293 22.72 -7.43 -20.56
C VAL A 293 24.00 -7.16 -19.78
N LEU A 294 24.26 -7.98 -18.75
CA LEU A 294 25.44 -7.87 -17.90
C LEU A 294 26.39 -9.04 -18.16
N VAL A 295 27.68 -8.75 -18.36
CA VAL A 295 28.71 -9.73 -18.69
C VAL A 295 29.94 -9.62 -17.79
N GLY A 296 30.72 -10.70 -17.73
CA GLY A 296 31.94 -10.82 -16.93
C GLY A 296 31.67 -10.92 -15.43
N SER A 297 32.71 -11.24 -14.66
CA SER A 297 32.63 -11.47 -13.21
C SER A 297 32.07 -10.28 -12.40
N ARG A 298 32.21 -9.05 -12.91
CA ARG A 298 31.76 -7.81 -12.27
C ARG A 298 30.38 -7.33 -12.71
N GLY A 299 29.71 -8.05 -13.62
CA GLY A 299 28.39 -7.65 -14.14
C GLY A 299 28.41 -6.33 -14.89
N THR A 300 29.37 -6.18 -15.81
CA THR A 300 29.51 -4.96 -16.62
C THR A 300 28.45 -4.95 -17.72
N SER A 301 27.76 -3.82 -17.90
CA SER A 301 26.77 -3.67 -18.99
C SER A 301 27.45 -3.73 -20.35
N ILE A 302 26.90 -4.52 -21.27
CA ILE A 302 27.31 -4.55 -22.68
C ILE A 302 26.29 -3.77 -23.51
N PRO A 303 26.69 -2.73 -24.26
CA PRO A 303 25.78 -2.00 -25.14
C PRO A 303 25.15 -2.92 -26.18
N LEU A 304 23.85 -2.75 -26.41
CA LEU A 304 23.09 -3.43 -27.46
C LEU A 304 22.78 -2.45 -28.60
N ASP A 305 22.76 -2.95 -29.83
CA ASP A 305 22.27 -2.23 -30.99
C ASP A 305 21.11 -3.00 -31.67
N ALA A 306 20.49 -2.38 -32.66
CA ALA A 306 19.36 -2.96 -33.38
C ALA A 306 19.69 -4.28 -34.12
N ALA A 307 20.98 -4.60 -34.35
CA ALA A 307 21.39 -5.87 -34.92
C ALA A 307 21.54 -6.97 -33.86
N ASN A 308 21.56 -6.62 -32.57
CA ASN A 308 21.61 -7.58 -31.48
C ASN A 308 20.25 -8.14 -31.11
N ILE A 309 19.16 -7.38 -31.30
CA ILE A 309 17.84 -7.70 -30.75
C ILE A 309 16.82 -8.04 -31.83
N ASP A 310 16.00 -9.05 -31.56
CA ASP A 310 14.83 -9.43 -32.36
C ASP A 310 13.70 -9.89 -31.42
N ALA A 311 12.45 -9.86 -31.88
CA ALA A 311 11.32 -10.28 -31.06
C ALA A 311 10.20 -10.92 -31.87
N THR A 312 9.40 -11.78 -31.22
CA THR A 312 8.23 -12.42 -31.82
C THR A 312 7.10 -12.48 -30.79
N PRO A 313 5.97 -11.76 -31.00
CA PRO A 313 5.75 -10.73 -32.02
C PRO A 313 6.78 -9.60 -31.93
N ARG A 314 6.98 -8.86 -33.03
CA ARG A 314 7.97 -7.78 -33.04
C ARG A 314 7.50 -6.58 -32.21
N ASP A 315 6.24 -6.20 -32.39
CA ASP A 315 5.54 -5.07 -31.77
C ASP A 315 4.05 -5.14 -32.19
N LEU A 316 3.27 -4.11 -31.86
CA LEU A 316 1.84 -4.00 -32.20
C LEU A 316 1.55 -3.91 -33.71
N ALA A 317 2.53 -3.65 -34.58
CA ALA A 317 2.30 -3.64 -36.02
C ALA A 317 1.91 -5.04 -36.54
N SER A 318 2.22 -6.11 -35.79
CA SER A 318 1.74 -7.48 -36.04
C SER A 318 0.21 -7.61 -36.07
N LEU A 319 -0.51 -6.73 -35.36
CA LEU A 319 -1.98 -6.65 -35.37
C LEU A 319 -2.54 -5.60 -36.35
N GLY A 320 -1.67 -4.96 -37.15
CA GLY A 320 -2.07 -3.89 -38.08
C GLY A 320 -2.02 -2.47 -37.50
N TYR A 321 -1.54 -2.28 -36.26
CA TYR A 321 -1.31 -0.95 -35.66
C TYR A 321 -0.01 -0.33 -36.16
N VAL A 322 0.05 -0.01 -37.46
CA VAL A 322 1.24 0.61 -38.08
C VAL A 322 1.40 2.05 -37.59
N GLY A 323 2.58 2.38 -37.07
CA GLY A 323 2.92 3.73 -36.58
C GLY A 323 2.79 3.92 -35.06
N ASP A 324 2.42 2.87 -34.32
CA ASP A 324 2.48 2.89 -32.86
C ASP A 324 3.93 3.05 -32.38
N PRO A 325 4.23 3.92 -31.40
CA PRO A 325 5.59 4.19 -30.97
C PRO A 325 6.21 3.07 -30.10
N ARG A 326 5.43 2.08 -29.66
CA ARG A 326 5.87 1.03 -28.72
C ARG A 326 6.60 -0.12 -29.41
N THR A 327 7.69 0.22 -30.10
CA THR A 327 8.45 -0.67 -30.99
C THR A 327 9.64 -1.34 -30.30
N LEU A 328 10.21 -2.37 -30.92
CA LEU A 328 11.28 -3.19 -30.32
C LEU A 328 12.54 -2.39 -29.92
N ASP A 329 12.86 -1.32 -30.64
CA ASP A 329 14.02 -0.47 -30.32
C ASP A 329 13.93 0.17 -28.92
N LYS A 330 12.73 0.32 -28.36
CA LYS A 330 12.53 0.89 -27.03
C LYS A 330 13.17 0.07 -25.92
N LEU A 331 13.36 -1.24 -26.12
CA LEU A 331 14.06 -2.09 -25.15
C LEU A 331 15.54 -1.70 -24.93
N ILE A 332 16.12 -0.88 -25.81
CA ILE A 332 17.55 -0.54 -25.82
C ILE A 332 17.80 0.95 -26.09
N ASP A 333 16.80 1.82 -25.96
CA ASP A 333 16.93 3.24 -26.30
C ASP A 333 17.60 4.10 -25.20
N GLY A 334 17.70 3.56 -23.99
CA GLY A 334 18.40 4.16 -22.85
C GLY A 334 17.52 4.92 -21.87
N GLU A 335 16.22 5.08 -22.16
CA GLU A 335 15.27 5.83 -21.32
C GLU A 335 14.51 4.89 -20.36
N ALA A 336 15.25 4.24 -19.45
CA ALA A 336 14.72 3.15 -18.63
C ALA A 336 13.75 3.58 -17.50
N THR A 337 13.96 4.76 -16.91
CA THR A 337 13.18 5.26 -15.77
C THR A 337 12.18 6.31 -16.26
N THR A 338 11.06 5.84 -16.81
CA THR A 338 10.07 6.71 -17.46
C THR A 338 8.64 6.18 -17.27
N CYS A 339 7.66 7.08 -17.41
CA CYS A 339 6.24 6.77 -17.58
C CYS A 339 5.75 7.08 -19.01
N ASP A 340 6.62 7.64 -19.87
CA ASP A 340 6.30 7.93 -21.27
C ASP A 340 6.32 6.62 -22.07
N ASP A 341 5.16 6.21 -22.57
CA ASP A 341 5.01 4.95 -23.30
C ASP A 341 5.65 4.95 -24.68
N THR A 342 6.09 6.10 -25.19
CA THR A 342 6.91 6.17 -26.40
C THR A 342 8.32 5.62 -26.21
N HIS A 343 8.72 5.36 -24.97
CA HIS A 343 9.97 4.73 -24.55
C HIS A 343 9.74 3.30 -24.00
N MET A 344 8.63 2.64 -24.36
CA MET A 344 8.30 1.30 -23.90
C MET A 344 7.98 0.37 -25.05
N TRP A 345 8.30 -0.91 -24.90
CA TRP A 345 7.95 -1.96 -25.86
C TRP A 345 6.68 -2.69 -25.43
N LEU A 346 5.76 -2.93 -26.37
CA LEU A 346 4.51 -3.63 -26.12
C LEU A 346 4.18 -4.60 -27.27
N VAL A 347 3.73 -5.80 -26.91
CA VAL A 347 3.27 -6.83 -27.86
C VAL A 347 1.96 -7.46 -27.41
N PRO A 348 1.16 -8.01 -28.33
CA PRO A 348 -0.01 -8.76 -27.96
C PRO A 348 0.35 -10.13 -27.37
N MET A 349 -0.47 -10.61 -26.44
CA MET A 349 -0.45 -11.97 -25.94
C MET A 349 -1.43 -12.81 -26.76
N GLU A 350 -0.90 -13.63 -27.67
CA GLU A 350 -1.71 -14.60 -28.41
C GLU A 350 -1.76 -15.93 -27.65
N ALA A 351 -2.95 -16.54 -27.54
CA ALA A 351 -3.14 -17.80 -26.82
C ALA A 351 -2.30 -18.97 -27.36
N ALA A 352 -1.79 -18.86 -28.60
CA ALA A 352 -1.05 -19.92 -29.29
C ALA A 352 0.48 -19.79 -29.21
N SER A 353 1.03 -18.64 -28.79
CA SER A 353 2.49 -18.44 -28.75
C SER A 353 2.92 -17.50 -27.63
N VAL A 354 3.96 -17.92 -26.90
CA VAL A 354 4.60 -17.11 -25.86
C VAL A 354 5.46 -16.03 -26.52
N PRO A 355 5.23 -14.73 -26.23
CA PRO A 355 6.10 -13.68 -26.73
C PRO A 355 7.56 -13.87 -26.31
N GLU A 356 8.49 -13.67 -27.23
CA GLU A 356 9.92 -13.84 -26.98
C GLU A 356 10.77 -12.69 -27.50
N VAL A 357 11.83 -12.36 -26.76
CA VAL A 357 12.93 -11.46 -27.17
C VAL A 357 14.20 -12.29 -27.33
N ARG A 358 14.88 -12.14 -28.46
CA ARG A 358 16.15 -12.79 -28.78
C ARG A 358 17.26 -11.75 -28.80
N ILE A 359 18.34 -12.00 -28.05
CA ILE A 359 19.53 -11.15 -28.02
C ILE A 359 20.74 -11.98 -28.45
N GLU A 360 21.36 -11.65 -29.58
CA GLU A 360 22.49 -12.40 -30.15
C GLU A 360 23.76 -11.54 -30.29
N PHE A 361 24.88 -12.11 -29.84
CA PHE A 361 26.21 -11.53 -29.94
C PHE A 361 27.05 -12.25 -31.00
N LYS A 362 27.94 -11.49 -31.66
CA LYS A 362 28.89 -12.04 -32.66
C LYS A 362 29.90 -13.02 -32.06
N LYS A 363 30.20 -12.87 -30.77
CA LYS A 363 31.13 -13.69 -30.00
C LYS A 363 30.44 -14.15 -28.73
N GLY A 364 30.81 -15.32 -28.23
CA GLY A 364 30.29 -15.81 -26.95
C GLY A 364 30.76 -14.92 -25.80
N GLN A 365 29.90 -14.75 -24.82
CA GLN A 365 30.07 -13.95 -23.61
C GLN A 365 29.86 -14.82 -22.37
N TYR A 366 30.50 -14.44 -21.27
CA TYR A 366 30.15 -14.94 -19.93
C TYR A 366 29.06 -14.06 -19.35
N PHE A 367 27.84 -14.57 -19.24
CA PHE A 367 26.70 -13.77 -18.80
C PHE A 367 26.60 -13.73 -17.27
N PHE A 368 26.66 -12.53 -16.72
CA PHE A 368 26.44 -12.28 -15.29
C PHE A 368 24.96 -12.23 -14.94
N GLY A 369 24.13 -11.74 -15.85
CA GLY A 369 22.71 -11.52 -15.59
C GLY A 369 22.05 -10.56 -16.56
N LEU A 370 20.82 -10.17 -16.22
CA LEU A 370 20.03 -9.15 -16.90
C LEU A 370 19.63 -8.07 -15.89
N ARG A 371 19.54 -6.81 -16.31
CA ARG A 371 18.78 -5.80 -15.58
C ARG A 371 17.57 -5.41 -16.41
N ILE A 372 16.38 -5.45 -15.79
CA ILE A 372 15.10 -5.30 -16.47
C ILE A 372 14.31 -4.16 -15.84
N TRP A 373 13.81 -3.26 -16.68
CA TRP A 373 12.79 -2.27 -16.32
C TRP A 373 11.47 -2.73 -16.91
N ASN A 374 10.50 -2.97 -16.04
CA ASN A 374 9.20 -3.48 -16.44
C ASN A 374 8.31 -2.36 -17.02
N TYR A 375 7.20 -2.70 -17.69
CA TYR A 375 6.31 -1.72 -18.32
C TYR A 375 5.71 -0.75 -17.28
N ASN A 376 5.87 0.56 -17.46
CA ASN A 376 5.68 1.55 -16.38
C ASN A 376 4.81 2.77 -16.74
N LYS A 377 3.96 2.68 -17.77
CA LYS A 377 3.18 3.83 -18.27
C LYS A 377 2.39 4.56 -17.18
N SER A 378 1.71 3.82 -16.31
CA SER A 378 0.94 4.34 -15.18
C SER A 378 0.75 3.25 -14.12
N SER A 379 0.19 3.60 -12.96
CA SER A 379 -0.17 2.62 -11.91
C SER A 379 -1.11 1.53 -12.43
N GLU A 380 -2.04 1.88 -13.32
CA GLU A 380 -2.98 0.95 -13.96
C GLU A 380 -2.34 0.18 -15.12
N ASP A 381 -1.59 0.86 -15.99
CA ASP A 381 -1.02 0.22 -17.17
C ASP A 381 0.19 -0.68 -16.83
N SER A 382 0.83 -0.48 -15.66
CA SER A 382 1.92 -1.33 -15.18
C SER A 382 1.52 -2.80 -14.97
N PHE A 383 0.22 -3.11 -14.93
CA PHE A 383 -0.28 -4.49 -14.94
C PHE A 383 -0.02 -5.24 -16.27
N ARG A 384 0.38 -4.54 -17.34
CA ARG A 384 0.92 -5.11 -18.59
C ARG A 384 2.36 -5.58 -18.49
N GLY A 385 3.04 -5.24 -17.39
CA GLY A 385 4.42 -5.65 -17.17
C GLY A 385 4.56 -7.17 -17.06
N VAL A 386 5.71 -7.68 -17.49
CA VAL A 386 6.07 -9.10 -17.37
C VAL A 386 6.15 -9.48 -15.89
N LYS A 387 5.45 -10.55 -15.49
CA LYS A 387 5.54 -11.17 -14.18
C LYS A 387 6.49 -12.37 -14.19
N GLN A 388 6.45 -13.20 -15.23
CA GLN A 388 7.24 -14.42 -15.31
C GLN A 388 8.08 -14.48 -16.58
N LEU A 389 9.40 -14.67 -16.41
CA LEU A 389 10.39 -14.67 -17.48
C LEU A 389 11.21 -15.96 -17.48
N THR A 390 11.21 -16.69 -18.58
CA THR A 390 12.14 -17.82 -18.80
C THR A 390 13.30 -17.33 -19.65
N VAL A 391 14.53 -17.68 -19.25
CA VAL A 391 15.74 -17.29 -19.98
C VAL A 391 16.48 -18.54 -20.42
N ALA A 392 16.76 -18.64 -21.72
CA ALA A 392 17.59 -19.69 -22.31
C ALA A 392 18.84 -19.08 -22.95
N LEU A 393 19.97 -19.75 -22.79
CA LEU A 393 21.25 -19.44 -23.43
C LEU A 393 21.59 -20.52 -24.44
N ASP A 394 21.74 -20.14 -25.70
CA ASP A 394 22.01 -21.05 -26.84
C ASP A 394 21.03 -22.25 -26.89
N GLY A 395 19.78 -22.03 -26.46
CA GLY A 395 18.72 -23.04 -26.41
C GLY A 395 18.65 -23.85 -25.10
N VAL A 396 19.56 -23.63 -24.15
CA VAL A 396 19.55 -24.27 -22.83
C VAL A 396 18.95 -23.31 -21.81
N VAL A 397 17.86 -23.71 -21.14
CA VAL A 397 17.23 -22.89 -20.09
C VAL A 397 18.20 -22.69 -18.92
N ILE A 398 18.48 -21.43 -18.59
CA ILE A 398 19.36 -20.99 -17.48
C ILE A 398 18.59 -20.34 -16.32
N SER A 399 17.31 -19.97 -16.52
CA SER A 399 16.42 -19.55 -15.44
C SER A 399 15.97 -20.75 -14.56
N PRO A 400 15.40 -20.52 -13.36
CA PRO A 400 14.81 -21.58 -12.55
C PRO A 400 13.81 -22.44 -13.35
N LYS A 401 13.99 -23.77 -13.37
CA LYS A 401 13.28 -24.67 -14.29
C LYS A 401 11.75 -24.69 -14.10
N GLU A 402 11.28 -24.57 -12.86
CA GLU A 402 9.85 -24.70 -12.54
C GLU A 402 9.10 -23.37 -12.65
N THR A 403 9.75 -22.26 -12.32
CA THR A 403 9.06 -20.97 -12.16
C THR A 403 9.57 -19.88 -13.10
N GLY A 404 10.70 -20.07 -13.79
CA GLY A 404 11.43 -18.95 -14.38
C GLY A 404 11.86 -17.92 -13.32
N PHE A 405 12.28 -16.75 -13.78
CA PHE A 405 12.44 -15.56 -12.94
C PHE A 405 11.09 -14.88 -12.71
N LEU A 406 10.91 -14.38 -11.49
CA LEU A 406 9.77 -13.54 -11.12
C LEU A 406 10.20 -12.08 -11.20
N LEU A 407 9.50 -11.30 -12.02
CA LEU A 407 9.78 -9.90 -12.26
C LEU A 407 8.86 -9.01 -11.45
N ARG A 408 9.43 -8.07 -10.71
CA ARG A 408 8.74 -7.02 -9.94
C ARG A 408 7.87 -6.18 -10.87
N LYS A 409 6.65 -5.88 -10.43
CA LYS A 409 5.76 -4.93 -11.11
C LYS A 409 6.41 -3.54 -11.11
N ALA A 410 6.28 -2.79 -12.19
CA ALA A 410 6.76 -1.41 -12.20
C ALA A 410 5.89 -0.53 -11.26
N PRO A 411 6.45 0.51 -10.62
CA PRO A 411 5.72 1.33 -9.64
C PRO A 411 4.61 2.21 -10.25
N GLY A 412 4.54 2.35 -11.57
CA GLY A 412 3.64 3.28 -12.25
C GLY A 412 4.04 4.75 -12.13
N ALA A 413 5.26 5.01 -11.67
CA ALA A 413 5.86 6.34 -11.48
C ALA A 413 7.35 6.29 -11.86
N ALA A 414 7.96 7.44 -12.16
CA ALA A 414 9.37 7.55 -12.58
C ALA A 414 10.22 8.31 -11.56
N ASN A 415 9.89 8.21 -10.28
CA ASN A 415 10.53 9.00 -9.20
C ASN A 415 11.90 8.43 -8.76
N PHE A 416 12.20 7.18 -9.10
CA PHE A 416 13.44 6.49 -8.79
C PHE A 416 13.71 5.39 -9.81
N ASP A 417 14.97 4.98 -9.95
CA ASP A 417 15.36 3.84 -10.79
C ASP A 417 14.75 2.55 -10.23
N PHE A 418 13.83 1.95 -10.98
CA PHE A 418 13.11 0.73 -10.60
C PHE A 418 13.63 -0.53 -11.30
N GLY A 419 14.83 -0.50 -11.87
CA GLY A 419 15.46 -1.64 -12.52
C GLY A 419 15.62 -2.84 -11.58
N GLN A 420 15.35 -4.05 -12.07
CA GLN A 420 15.51 -5.29 -11.31
C GLN A 420 16.69 -6.09 -11.85
N LEU A 421 17.59 -6.53 -10.98
CA LEU A 421 18.70 -7.39 -11.35
C LEU A 421 18.30 -8.88 -11.29
N LEU A 422 18.47 -9.59 -12.40
CA LEU A 422 18.36 -11.05 -12.51
C LEU A 422 19.76 -11.65 -12.69
N ARG A 423 20.29 -12.35 -11.68
CA ARG A 423 21.68 -12.84 -11.69
C ARG A 423 21.81 -14.28 -12.19
N PHE A 424 22.89 -14.60 -12.90
CA PHE A 424 23.23 -15.93 -13.41
C PHE A 424 24.56 -16.46 -12.82
N PRO A 425 24.70 -17.78 -12.57
CA PRO A 425 23.59 -18.70 -12.31
C PRO A 425 22.80 -18.16 -11.10
N ASP A 426 21.48 -18.39 -11.09
CA ASP A 426 20.67 -18.04 -9.93
C ASP A 426 21.15 -18.96 -8.79
N ILE A 427 22.13 -18.50 -8.00
CA ILE A 427 22.44 -19.05 -6.70
C ILE A 427 21.24 -18.64 -5.87
N VAL A 428 20.13 -19.35 -6.08
CA VAL A 428 19.01 -19.30 -5.18
C VAL A 428 19.57 -19.90 -3.90
N GLU A 429 20.15 -19.05 -3.04
CA GLU A 429 20.34 -19.35 -1.64
C GLU A 429 19.02 -19.98 -1.21
N LYS A 430 19.08 -21.30 -0.98
CA LYS A 430 17.96 -22.23 -0.72
C LYS A 430 16.63 -21.49 -0.68
N ARG A 431 15.81 -21.53 -1.74
CA ARG A 431 14.43 -20.99 -1.71
C ARG A 431 13.87 -21.38 -0.36
N VAL A 432 13.67 -20.40 0.50
CA VAL A 432 13.23 -20.71 1.85
C VAL A 432 11.82 -21.24 1.64
N THR A 433 11.70 -22.55 1.73
CA THR A 433 10.42 -23.22 1.55
C THR A 433 9.64 -22.92 2.81
N TYR A 434 8.91 -21.83 2.78
CA TYR A 434 8.02 -21.47 3.86
C TYR A 434 6.88 -22.48 3.89
N PRO A 435 6.50 -23.00 5.07
CA PRO A 435 5.41 -23.96 5.20
C PRO A 435 4.06 -23.26 5.02
N PHE A 436 3.78 -22.78 3.81
CA PHE A 436 2.48 -22.25 3.42
C PHE A 436 1.65 -23.40 2.84
N SER A 437 1.12 -24.25 3.71
CA SER A 437 -0.09 -25.02 3.37
C SER A 437 -1.25 -24.04 3.47
N THR A 438 -2.11 -24.01 2.45
CA THR A 438 -3.39 -23.28 2.37
C THR A 438 -3.98 -23.04 3.76
N ARG A 439 -3.86 -21.80 4.26
CA ARG A 439 -4.22 -21.49 5.63
C ARG A 439 -5.70 -21.17 5.71
N ALA A 440 -6.41 -21.96 6.52
CA ALA A 440 -7.55 -21.45 7.27
C ALA A 440 -7.14 -20.13 7.96
N TYR A 441 -8.02 -19.14 7.98
CA TYR A 441 -7.83 -17.90 8.71
C TYR A 441 -7.33 -18.20 10.14
N LYS A 442 -6.24 -17.54 10.53
CA LYS A 442 -5.67 -17.65 11.89
C LYS A 442 -5.64 -16.25 12.49
N THR A 443 -6.49 -16.03 13.48
CA THR A 443 -6.53 -14.80 14.26
C THR A 443 -5.12 -14.46 14.77
N PRO A 444 -4.63 -13.22 14.58
CA PRO A 444 -3.36 -12.79 15.14
C PRO A 444 -3.30 -13.00 16.65
N ILE A 445 -2.12 -13.40 17.14
CA ILE A 445 -1.87 -13.69 18.56
C ILE A 445 -1.90 -12.40 19.41
N ILE A 446 -1.70 -11.24 18.78
CA ILE A 446 -1.57 -9.94 19.43
C ILE A 446 -2.49 -8.90 18.77
N ARG A 447 -2.99 -7.97 19.58
CA ARG A 447 -3.71 -6.79 19.10
C ARG A 447 -2.74 -5.69 18.73
N GLN A 448 -2.96 -5.13 17.56
CA GLN A 448 -2.31 -3.94 17.02
C GLN A 448 -3.37 -3.17 16.22
N ASP A 449 -3.06 -1.95 15.76
CA ASP A 449 -4.05 -1.05 15.14
C ASP A 449 -4.74 -1.61 13.88
N TYR A 450 -4.22 -2.70 13.31
CA TYR A 450 -4.73 -3.36 12.11
C TYR A 450 -4.59 -4.88 12.18
N GLU A 451 -5.55 -5.62 11.60
CA GLU A 451 -5.39 -7.06 11.41
C GLU A 451 -4.51 -7.36 10.20
N ALA A 452 -3.21 -7.35 10.46
CA ALA A 452 -2.22 -7.54 9.42
C ALA A 452 -2.22 -8.98 8.90
N GLN A 453 -2.12 -9.12 7.59
CA GLN A 453 -1.92 -10.42 6.95
C GLN A 453 -0.65 -11.08 7.49
N LEU A 454 -0.71 -12.39 7.74
CA LEU A 454 0.44 -13.14 8.23
C LEU A 454 1.42 -13.46 7.11
N TYR A 455 2.68 -13.12 7.33
CA TYR A 455 3.84 -13.38 6.47
C TYR A 455 3.64 -12.94 5.02
N PRO A 456 3.31 -11.66 4.77
CA PRO A 456 3.16 -11.15 3.42
C PRO A 456 4.48 -11.31 2.65
N GLN A 457 4.35 -11.65 1.37
CA GLN A 457 5.47 -11.89 0.48
C GLN A 457 5.39 -10.97 -0.74
N GLY A 458 6.49 -10.31 -1.10
CA GLY A 458 6.51 -9.42 -2.25
C GLY A 458 7.86 -8.74 -2.47
N PHE A 459 7.92 -7.80 -3.41
CA PHE A 459 9.14 -7.16 -3.86
C PHE A 459 9.29 -5.70 -3.42
N LEU A 460 8.20 -4.93 -3.40
CA LEU A 460 8.22 -3.49 -3.19
C LEU A 460 7.34 -3.11 -1.99
N LEU A 461 8.00 -2.71 -0.91
CA LEU A 461 7.35 -2.11 0.24
C LEU A 461 7.13 -0.62 -0.02
N LYS A 462 5.89 -0.14 0.12
CA LYS A 462 5.51 1.27 0.06
C LYS A 462 4.93 1.67 1.41
N ILE A 463 5.55 2.65 2.06
CA ILE A 463 5.09 3.18 3.37
C ILE A 463 4.62 4.61 3.13
N VAL A 464 3.35 4.88 3.38
CA VAL A 464 2.75 6.20 3.21
C VAL A 464 2.58 6.85 4.57
N CYS A 465 3.33 7.90 4.84
CA CYS A 465 3.28 8.66 6.09
C CYS A 465 2.40 9.90 5.90
N TRP A 466 1.36 10.04 6.71
CA TRP A 466 0.30 11.03 6.52
C TRP A 466 0.45 12.27 7.38
N GLN A 467 0.74 12.07 8.66
CA GLN A 467 0.74 13.14 9.66
C GLN A 467 2.02 13.13 10.47
N THR A 468 2.35 14.29 11.03
CA THR A 468 3.40 14.46 12.03
C THR A 468 2.79 14.54 13.43
N TRP A 469 3.62 14.54 14.46
CA TRP A 469 3.20 14.80 15.85
C TRP A 469 3.02 16.29 16.18
N GLY A 470 3.15 17.20 15.20
CA GLY A 470 2.88 18.62 15.38
C GLY A 470 3.69 19.58 14.49
N ASP A 471 4.70 19.11 13.75
CA ASP A 471 5.45 19.98 12.82
C ASP A 471 4.69 20.14 11.48
N PRO A 472 4.41 21.39 11.04
CA PRO A 472 3.62 21.64 9.82
C PRO A 472 4.44 21.61 8.53
N TYR A 473 5.76 21.42 8.59
CA TYR A 473 6.65 21.56 7.43
C TYR A 473 7.53 20.35 7.17
N TYR A 474 7.82 19.54 8.18
CA TYR A 474 8.81 18.48 8.08
C TYR A 474 8.35 17.18 8.75
N LEU A 475 8.66 16.07 8.10
CA LEU A 475 8.37 14.72 8.56
C LEU A 475 9.64 13.88 8.46
N GLY A 476 9.91 13.06 9.47
CA GLY A 476 11.08 12.19 9.48
C GLY A 476 10.93 10.92 10.29
N LEU A 477 11.93 10.05 10.15
CA LEU A 477 12.12 8.83 10.92
C LEU A 477 13.61 8.67 11.21
N ASN A 478 13.97 8.12 12.38
CA ASN A 478 15.35 7.72 12.64
C ASN A 478 15.75 6.51 11.77
N GLY A 479 14.83 5.58 11.56
CA GLY A 479 15.04 4.44 10.67
C GLY A 479 14.02 3.34 10.87
N LEU A 480 14.21 2.25 10.14
CA LEU A 480 13.40 1.05 10.25
C LEU A 480 14.23 -0.20 9.98
N GLU A 481 13.74 -1.34 10.48
CA GLU A 481 14.32 -2.66 10.26
C GLU A 481 13.26 -3.63 9.76
N LEU A 482 13.65 -4.52 8.85
CA LEU A 482 12.81 -5.55 8.27
C LEU A 482 13.28 -6.92 8.77
N TYR A 483 12.34 -7.81 9.08
CA TYR A 483 12.63 -9.13 9.62
C TYR A 483 11.99 -10.22 8.77
N ASP A 484 12.76 -11.28 8.49
CA ASP A 484 12.33 -12.40 7.67
C ASP A 484 11.35 -13.32 8.41
N PHE A 485 10.84 -14.36 7.74
CA PHE A 485 9.95 -15.36 8.35
C PHE A 485 10.49 -15.99 9.66
N ALA A 486 11.80 -16.24 9.75
CA ALA A 486 12.43 -16.82 10.93
C ALA A 486 12.59 -15.80 12.07
N GLY A 487 12.37 -14.52 11.80
CA GLY A 487 12.56 -13.41 12.74
C GLY A 487 14.01 -12.93 12.77
N ALA A 488 14.80 -13.27 11.76
CA ALA A 488 16.13 -12.71 11.57
C ALA A 488 16.03 -11.37 10.82
N ARG A 489 16.91 -10.43 11.17
CA ARG A 489 16.98 -9.13 10.48
C ARG A 489 17.42 -9.34 9.03
N ILE A 490 16.72 -8.69 8.11
CA ILE A 490 17.08 -8.64 6.69
C ILE A 490 18.20 -7.61 6.54
N ASP A 491 19.44 -8.08 6.55
CA ASP A 491 20.65 -7.23 6.56
C ASP A 491 21.21 -6.89 5.18
N HIS A 492 20.73 -7.53 4.12
CA HIS A 492 21.17 -7.20 2.77
C HIS A 492 20.57 -5.86 2.32
N LYS A 493 21.39 -5.01 1.68
CA LYS A 493 20.94 -3.71 1.19
C LYS A 493 19.82 -3.92 0.14
N PRO A 494 18.63 -3.31 0.31
CA PRO A 494 17.60 -3.32 -0.71
C PRO A 494 18.10 -2.69 -2.01
N ALA A 495 17.60 -3.17 -3.15
CA ALA A 495 17.94 -2.63 -4.47
C ALA A 495 17.43 -1.19 -4.62
N ILE A 496 16.28 -0.88 -4.00
CA ILE A 496 15.65 0.43 -4.00
C ILE A 496 15.46 0.88 -2.56
N VAL A 497 15.92 2.09 -2.25
CA VAL A 497 15.52 2.85 -1.06
C VAL A 497 15.35 4.30 -1.51
N SER A 498 14.11 4.78 -1.58
CA SER A 498 13.80 6.13 -2.04
C SER A 498 12.60 6.70 -1.28
N ALA A 499 12.36 8.01 -1.39
CA ALA A 499 11.19 8.65 -0.84
C ALA A 499 10.67 9.76 -1.75
N VAL A 500 9.41 10.13 -1.56
CA VAL A 500 8.73 11.24 -2.24
C VAL A 500 7.93 12.02 -1.19
N PRO A 501 8.28 13.27 -0.89
CA PRO A 501 9.53 13.96 -1.24
C PRO A 501 10.80 13.21 -0.77
N TYR A 502 11.92 13.34 -1.50
CA TYR A 502 13.15 12.57 -1.23
C TYR A 502 13.77 12.92 0.11
N SER A 503 14.13 14.19 0.29
CA SER A 503 14.62 14.73 1.56
C SER A 503 14.53 16.25 1.56
N VAL A 504 14.87 16.86 2.69
CA VAL A 504 14.98 18.33 2.79
C VAL A 504 16.00 18.94 1.82
N SER A 505 16.89 18.13 1.23
CA SER A 505 17.83 18.59 0.20
C SER A 505 17.15 19.09 -1.08
N GLU A 506 15.92 18.66 -1.36
CA GLU A 506 15.13 19.16 -2.51
C GLU A 506 14.79 20.65 -2.39
N LEU A 507 14.86 21.21 -1.18
CA LEU A 507 14.58 22.63 -0.91
C LEU A 507 15.82 23.53 -1.10
N ASP A 508 17.02 22.95 -1.16
CA ASP A 508 18.28 23.71 -1.21
C ASP A 508 18.58 24.19 -2.64
N HIS A 509 17.94 25.28 -3.06
CA HIS A 509 18.23 25.95 -4.34
C HIS A 509 19.50 26.83 -4.31
N THR A 510 20.30 26.80 -3.24
CA THR A 510 21.48 27.67 -3.09
C THR A 510 22.80 26.95 -3.39
N ASN A 511 23.48 27.38 -4.46
CA ASN A 511 24.77 26.89 -4.96
C ASN A 511 25.96 27.07 -3.99
N GLY A 512 26.02 26.34 -2.87
CA GLY A 512 27.25 26.31 -2.07
C GLY A 512 27.19 25.83 -0.61
N ARG A 513 26.17 25.10 -0.17
CA ARG A 513 26.13 24.52 1.18
C ARG A 513 26.31 23.00 1.15
N GLN A 514 26.83 22.46 2.25
CA GLN A 514 26.98 21.03 2.48
C GLN A 514 25.58 20.38 2.39
N GLN A 515 25.43 19.42 1.47
CA GLN A 515 24.18 18.72 1.23
C GLN A 515 23.69 18.05 2.52
N ASP A 516 22.41 18.23 2.85
CA ASP A 516 21.80 17.57 4.00
C ASP A 516 21.93 16.05 3.89
N THR A 517 22.46 15.40 4.93
CA THR A 517 22.76 13.96 4.90
C THR A 517 21.55 13.10 5.22
N ARG A 518 20.40 13.69 5.60
CA ARG A 518 19.20 12.96 6.06
C ARG A 518 18.37 12.40 4.92
N THR A 519 18.90 11.38 4.27
CA THR A 519 18.34 10.79 3.06
C THR A 519 17.61 9.48 3.34
N PRO A 520 16.76 8.99 2.41
CA PRO A 520 16.05 7.72 2.57
C PRO A 520 16.97 6.52 2.81
N ASP A 521 18.18 6.49 2.22
CA ASP A 521 19.16 5.41 2.46
C ASP A 521 19.46 5.17 3.94
N ASN A 522 19.40 6.22 4.76
CA ASN A 522 19.66 6.14 6.18
C ASN A 522 18.61 5.30 6.92
N LEU A 523 17.38 5.16 6.39
CA LEU A 523 16.32 4.39 7.05
C LEU A 523 16.75 2.94 7.30
N MET A 524 17.48 2.36 6.35
CA MET A 524 17.92 0.96 6.35
C MET A 524 19.38 0.78 6.78
N SER A 525 20.04 1.84 7.29
CA SER A 525 21.45 1.75 7.67
C SER A 525 21.66 0.73 8.82
N GLY A 526 22.84 0.14 8.88
CA GLY A 526 23.25 -0.78 9.96
C GLY A 526 23.55 -0.09 11.30
N LEU A 527 23.40 1.23 11.39
CA LEU A 527 23.69 1.99 12.60
C LEU A 527 22.54 1.91 13.62
N ASP A 528 22.86 2.20 14.88
CA ASP A 528 21.88 2.20 15.97
C ASP A 528 20.81 3.27 15.76
N LYS A 529 19.56 2.83 15.60
CA LYS A 529 18.38 3.69 15.39
C LYS A 529 17.82 4.25 16.70
N ASN A 530 18.21 3.67 17.83
CA ASN A 530 17.81 4.10 19.16
C ASN A 530 18.72 5.23 19.67
N THR A 531 18.73 6.35 18.95
CA THR A 531 19.63 7.49 19.16
C THR A 531 18.87 8.82 19.15
N TRP A 532 19.47 9.87 19.72
CA TRP A 532 19.03 11.27 19.59
C TRP A 532 19.64 11.96 18.37
N GLU A 533 20.65 11.34 17.77
CA GLU A 533 21.39 11.87 16.64
C GLU A 533 20.57 11.72 15.36
N ALA A 534 20.39 12.81 14.61
CA ALA A 534 19.64 12.77 13.36
C ALA A 534 20.52 12.70 12.10
N HIS A 535 21.84 12.59 12.21
CA HIS A 535 22.70 12.60 11.01
C HIS A 535 22.46 11.37 10.11
N ASP A 536 22.03 10.25 10.72
CA ASP A 536 21.65 8.99 10.08
C ASP A 536 20.13 8.75 10.16
N ALA A 537 19.34 9.83 10.16
CA ALA A 537 17.88 9.77 10.04
C ALA A 537 17.45 10.12 8.61
N TRP A 538 16.18 9.92 8.30
CA TRP A 538 15.52 10.50 7.13
C TRP A 538 14.69 11.71 7.57
N LEU A 539 14.78 12.80 6.81
CA LEU A 539 13.94 13.98 6.99
C LEU A 539 13.57 14.55 5.64
N ALA A 540 12.27 14.75 5.42
CA ALA A 540 11.71 15.31 4.20
C ALA A 540 10.75 16.48 4.51
N PRO A 541 10.50 17.37 3.53
CA PRO A 541 9.36 18.28 3.60
C PRO A 541 8.07 17.48 3.75
N LEU A 542 7.14 17.98 4.56
CA LEU A 542 5.81 17.38 4.71
C LEU A 542 5.05 17.55 3.39
N ALA A 543 4.56 16.46 2.82
CA ALA A 543 3.91 16.43 1.50
C ALA A 543 2.71 17.39 1.43
N SER A 544 1.86 17.42 2.47
CA SER A 544 0.73 18.34 2.54
C SER A 544 1.15 19.82 2.53
N SER A 545 2.32 20.15 3.09
CA SER A 545 2.88 21.51 3.04
C SER A 545 3.33 21.93 1.63
N LEU A 546 3.48 20.96 0.73
CA LEU A 546 3.79 21.16 -0.70
C LEU A 546 2.54 21.05 -1.59
N GLY A 547 1.35 20.90 -1.00
CA GLY A 547 0.11 20.64 -1.74
C GLY A 547 0.01 19.22 -2.33
N ASN A 548 0.86 18.29 -1.89
CA ASN A 548 0.79 16.89 -2.31
C ASN A 548 -0.12 16.10 -1.34
N GLN A 549 -1.27 15.65 -1.86
CA GLN A 549 -2.27 14.89 -1.12
C GLN A 549 -1.93 13.39 -0.97
N GLN A 550 -0.90 12.88 -1.67
CA GLN A 550 -0.52 11.45 -1.63
C GLN A 550 0.31 11.06 -0.39
N GLY A 551 0.62 12.02 0.49
CA GLY A 551 1.44 11.80 1.68
C GLY A 551 2.95 11.72 1.39
N ASN A 552 3.75 11.54 2.45
CA ASN A 552 5.19 11.28 2.36
C ASN A 552 5.40 9.78 2.13
N ILE A 553 5.86 9.40 0.94
CA ILE A 553 5.95 7.98 0.56
C ILE A 553 7.40 7.51 0.64
N VAL A 554 7.66 6.39 1.28
CA VAL A 554 8.94 5.68 1.28
C VAL A 554 8.80 4.39 0.46
N TYR A 555 9.75 4.13 -0.44
CA TYR A 555 9.83 2.93 -1.26
C TYR A 555 11.06 2.11 -0.87
N ILE A 556 10.86 0.82 -0.58
CA ILE A 556 11.93 -0.15 -0.32
C ILE A 556 11.71 -1.36 -1.21
N GLY A 557 12.61 -1.59 -2.17
CA GLY A 557 12.45 -2.61 -3.20
C GLY A 557 13.59 -3.63 -3.22
N PHE A 558 13.24 -4.89 -3.49
CA PHE A 558 14.15 -6.02 -3.54
C PHE A 558 14.17 -6.65 -4.93
N ASP A 559 15.29 -7.24 -5.34
CA ASP A 559 15.40 -7.97 -6.62
C ASP A 559 14.81 -9.39 -6.54
N THR A 560 14.64 -9.91 -5.33
CA THR A 560 13.96 -11.17 -5.02
C THR A 560 12.84 -10.91 -4.02
N PRO A 561 11.74 -11.69 -4.05
CA PRO A 561 10.63 -11.46 -3.15
C PRO A 561 11.05 -11.81 -1.70
N VAL A 562 10.75 -10.92 -0.77
CA VAL A 562 10.99 -11.09 0.66
C VAL A 562 9.71 -11.48 1.38
N VAL A 563 9.83 -12.25 2.47
CA VAL A 563 8.73 -12.55 3.38
C VAL A 563 8.96 -11.81 4.67
N LEU A 564 7.97 -11.02 5.11
CA LEU A 564 8.10 -10.19 6.31
C LEU A 564 7.41 -10.87 7.50
N SER A 565 8.10 -11.00 8.63
CA SER A 565 7.46 -11.34 9.92
C SER A 565 7.19 -10.12 10.78
N MET A 566 7.95 -9.05 10.57
CA MET A 566 7.88 -7.82 11.35
C MET A 566 8.57 -6.67 10.61
N ILE A 567 8.03 -5.46 10.79
CA ILE A 567 8.72 -4.20 10.49
C ILE A 567 8.87 -3.44 11.81
N LYS A 568 10.06 -2.96 12.13
CA LYS A 568 10.32 -2.19 13.36
C LYS A 568 10.71 -0.76 12.99
N PHE A 569 10.02 0.22 13.57
CA PHE A 569 10.21 1.64 13.30
C PHE A 569 10.86 2.36 14.48
N TRP A 570 11.75 3.30 14.20
CA TRP A 570 12.23 4.29 15.17
C TRP A 570 11.84 5.67 14.66
N ASN A 571 10.97 6.33 15.42
CA ASN A 571 10.45 7.63 15.05
C ASN A 571 11.52 8.73 15.20
N TYR A 572 11.32 9.88 14.55
CA TYR A 572 12.33 10.95 14.53
C TYR A 572 12.51 11.57 15.91
N SER A 573 13.68 11.42 16.51
CA SER A 573 13.90 11.73 17.93
C SER A 573 14.54 13.10 18.19
N LYS A 574 15.26 13.67 17.22
CA LYS A 574 15.92 14.98 17.38
C LYS A 574 14.93 16.12 17.63
N THR A 575 13.77 16.07 16.99
CA THR A 575 12.62 16.94 17.29
C THR A 575 11.35 16.10 17.15
N PRO A 576 10.86 15.47 18.23
CA PRO A 576 9.80 14.46 18.18
C PRO A 576 8.50 14.87 17.46
N GLU A 577 8.23 16.16 17.37
CA GLU A 577 7.11 16.80 16.67
C GLU A 577 7.16 16.57 15.15
N ARG A 578 8.35 16.34 14.60
CA ARG A 578 8.59 15.96 13.19
C ARG A 578 8.42 14.47 12.94
N GLY A 579 8.25 13.68 14.00
CA GLY A 579 8.05 12.25 13.88
C GLY A 579 6.75 11.92 13.14
N VAL A 580 6.76 10.81 12.40
CA VAL A 580 5.56 10.24 11.78
C VAL A 580 4.55 9.88 12.85
N LYS A 581 3.29 10.29 12.66
CA LYS A 581 2.17 9.92 13.52
C LYS A 581 1.37 8.79 12.87
N ASP A 582 0.72 9.04 11.73
CA ASP A 582 -0.13 8.04 11.07
C ASP A 582 0.52 7.54 9.78
N LEU A 583 0.46 6.23 9.53
CA LEU A 583 0.99 5.62 8.33
C LEU A 583 0.16 4.45 7.82
N ASP A 584 0.33 4.16 6.53
CA ASP A 584 -0.12 2.93 5.88
C ASP A 584 1.08 2.17 5.27
N ILE A 585 1.01 0.85 5.26
CA ILE A 585 2.03 -0.04 4.70
C ILE A 585 1.41 -0.89 3.59
N TYR A 586 2.06 -0.91 2.43
CA TYR A 586 1.68 -1.74 1.29
C TYR A 586 2.87 -2.59 0.82
N LEU A 587 2.59 -3.79 0.31
CA LEU A 587 3.57 -4.66 -0.33
C LEU A 587 3.03 -5.11 -1.67
N ASP A 588 3.71 -4.77 -2.77
CA ASP A 588 3.26 -5.02 -4.15
C ASP A 588 1.79 -4.57 -4.37
N ASP A 589 1.46 -3.34 -3.94
CA ASP A 589 0.13 -2.72 -3.96
C ASP A 589 -0.92 -3.32 -3.00
N MET A 590 -0.61 -4.42 -2.31
CA MET A 590 -1.49 -5.00 -1.30
C MET A 590 -1.35 -4.24 0.02
N HIS A 591 -2.46 -3.73 0.55
CA HIS A 591 -2.48 -3.06 1.86
C HIS A 591 -2.23 -4.07 2.99
N LEU A 592 -1.30 -3.75 3.89
CA LEU A 592 -0.86 -4.62 4.97
C LEU A 592 -1.22 -4.11 6.37
N PHE A 593 -1.20 -2.80 6.58
CA PHE A 593 -1.34 -2.20 7.90
C PHE A 593 -1.67 -0.70 7.83
N SER A 594 -2.63 -0.25 8.64
CA SER A 594 -2.87 1.16 8.98
C SER A 594 -2.72 1.37 10.49
N GLY A 595 -2.04 2.42 10.93
CA GLY A 595 -1.96 2.71 12.36
C GLY A 595 -1.11 3.89 12.74
N THR A 596 -0.88 4.05 14.04
CA THR A 596 -0.16 5.19 14.61
C THR A 596 1.20 4.77 15.17
N LEU A 597 2.26 5.49 14.80
CA LEU A 597 3.58 5.41 15.44
C LEU A 597 3.66 6.34 16.64
N ARG A 598 4.08 5.82 17.78
CA ARG A 598 4.34 6.60 18.99
C ARG A 598 5.34 7.71 18.72
N LYS A 599 5.10 8.86 19.34
CA LYS A 599 6.06 9.97 19.35
C LYS A 599 7.36 9.48 19.97
N ALA A 600 8.50 9.84 19.38
CA ALA A 600 9.79 9.57 20.01
C ALA A 600 9.85 10.27 21.38
N PRO A 601 10.59 9.73 22.35
CA PRO A 601 10.80 10.43 23.62
C PRO A 601 11.45 11.82 23.35
N ALA A 602 11.42 12.75 24.29
CA ALA A 602 12.21 13.98 24.18
C ALA A 602 13.60 13.75 24.79
N GLY A 603 14.66 14.27 24.16
CA GLY A 603 15.98 14.31 24.80
C GLY A 603 15.96 15.30 25.97
N ASP A 604 16.59 14.95 27.09
CA ASP A 604 16.71 15.86 28.23
C ASP A 604 17.50 17.13 27.83
N ASP A 605 16.82 18.26 27.73
CA ASP A 605 17.40 19.61 27.55
C ASP A 605 18.05 20.11 28.86
N HIS A 606 18.89 19.29 29.50
CA HIS A 606 19.62 19.62 30.72
C HIS A 606 21.13 19.58 30.47
N GLY A 607 21.60 20.48 29.60
CA GLY A 607 23.02 20.51 29.22
C GLY A 607 23.60 21.86 28.81
N ALA A 608 22.92 22.99 28.97
CA ALA A 608 23.47 24.29 28.57
C ALA A 608 24.67 24.77 29.42
N ASN A 609 25.10 24.04 30.46
CA ASN A 609 26.15 24.49 31.37
C ASN A 609 27.14 23.43 31.86
N SER A 610 27.43 22.37 31.08
CA SER A 610 28.59 21.52 31.37
C SER A 610 29.45 21.30 30.14
N ARG A 611 30.65 21.89 30.14
CA ARG A 611 31.70 21.69 29.13
C ARG A 611 32.28 20.26 29.09
N TYR A 612 31.65 19.32 29.77
CA TYR A 612 32.00 17.90 29.82
C TYR A 612 30.72 17.05 29.95
N SER A 613 29.85 17.04 28.95
CA SER A 613 28.77 16.03 28.90
C SER A 613 29.19 14.91 27.95
N LYS A 614 29.43 13.72 28.49
CA LYS A 614 29.46 12.48 27.72
C LYS A 614 28.09 12.34 27.06
N MET A 615 28.03 12.06 25.76
CA MET A 615 26.78 11.74 25.03
C MET A 615 25.92 10.83 25.92
N HIS A 616 24.75 11.31 26.33
CA HIS A 616 23.79 10.49 27.06
C HIS A 616 23.27 9.44 26.07
N LYS A 617 23.69 8.19 26.26
CA LYS A 617 23.16 7.06 25.49
C LYS A 617 21.67 6.94 25.81
N VAL A 618 20.81 6.85 24.80
CA VAL A 618 19.38 6.59 24.98
C VAL A 618 19.24 5.29 25.77
N THR A 619 18.70 5.37 26.99
CA THR A 619 18.52 4.22 27.89
C THR A 619 17.19 3.51 27.64
N GLU A 620 16.18 4.23 27.18
CA GLU A 620 14.88 3.69 26.80
C GLU A 620 14.89 3.23 25.35
N HIS A 621 14.42 2.01 25.10
CA HIS A 621 14.27 1.49 23.75
C HIS A 621 12.89 1.91 23.21
N PHE A 622 12.86 2.77 22.19
CA PHE A 622 11.60 3.33 21.65
C PHE A 622 11.23 2.79 20.26
N GLY A 623 11.87 1.70 19.82
CA GLY A 623 11.48 1.01 18.59
C GLY A 623 10.06 0.44 18.70
N GLN A 624 9.23 0.68 17.69
CA GLN A 624 7.85 0.20 17.60
C GLN A 624 7.72 -0.85 16.49
N PRO A 625 7.34 -2.09 16.81
CA PRO A 625 7.11 -3.16 15.85
C PRO A 625 5.67 -3.16 15.31
N VAL A 626 5.54 -3.49 14.04
CA VAL A 626 4.32 -3.96 13.37
C VAL A 626 4.54 -5.43 13.03
N LEU A 627 3.70 -6.32 13.54
CA LEU A 627 3.89 -7.77 13.42
C LEU A 627 3.01 -8.36 12.32
N PHE A 628 3.62 -9.27 11.55
CA PHE A 628 2.99 -10.07 10.50
C PHE A 628 3.16 -11.58 10.81
N SER A 629 3.29 -11.94 12.09
CA SER A 629 3.73 -13.27 12.50
C SER A 629 2.72 -13.98 13.42
N ALA A 630 2.56 -15.27 13.17
CA ALA A 630 1.87 -16.20 14.08
C ALA A 630 2.83 -16.99 14.99
N SER A 631 4.12 -16.63 15.01
CA SER A 631 5.09 -17.26 15.90
C SER A 631 4.98 -16.66 17.30
N GLN A 632 4.56 -17.48 18.27
CA GLN A 632 4.45 -17.07 19.67
C GLN A 632 5.78 -16.51 20.21
N ALA A 633 6.92 -17.08 19.81
CA ALA A 633 8.23 -16.62 20.24
C ALA A 633 8.57 -15.21 19.71
N GLN A 634 8.23 -14.92 18.46
CA GLN A 634 8.44 -13.59 17.87
C GLN A 634 7.52 -12.55 18.50
N VAL A 635 6.25 -12.93 18.73
CA VAL A 635 5.27 -12.07 19.42
C VAL A 635 5.71 -11.79 20.86
N ASP A 636 6.09 -12.81 21.62
CA ASP A 636 6.49 -12.65 23.02
C ASP A 636 7.72 -11.75 23.22
N ALA A 637 8.63 -11.73 22.23
CA ALA A 637 9.81 -10.87 22.24
C ALA A 637 9.45 -9.38 22.10
N GLU A 638 8.38 -9.06 21.37
CA GLU A 638 8.09 -7.69 20.92
C GLU A 638 6.75 -7.13 21.44
N LYS A 639 5.88 -7.97 22.02
CA LYS A 639 4.52 -7.60 22.44
C LYS A 639 4.40 -6.40 23.35
N ARG A 640 5.45 -6.08 24.12
CA ARG A 640 5.47 -4.92 25.03
C ARG A 640 5.70 -3.60 24.30
N ASN A 641 6.22 -3.67 23.08
CA ASN A 641 6.55 -2.52 22.24
C ASN A 641 5.48 -2.25 21.17
N VAL A 642 4.58 -3.21 20.93
CA VAL A 642 3.44 -3.07 20.00
C VAL A 642 2.49 -2.00 20.53
N SER A 643 2.07 -1.10 19.64
CA SER A 643 1.04 -0.10 19.92
C SER A 643 -0.34 -0.64 19.52
N TYR A 644 -1.33 -0.38 20.36
CA TYR A 644 -2.73 -0.65 20.07
C TYR A 644 -3.58 0.49 20.65
N CYS A 645 -4.13 1.33 19.78
CA CYS A 645 -4.93 2.48 20.18
C CYS A 645 -6.34 2.11 20.66
N GLY A 646 -6.82 0.90 20.38
CA GLY A 646 -8.18 0.46 20.76
C GLY A 646 -8.41 0.24 22.26
N THR A 647 -7.41 0.50 23.12
CA THR A 647 -7.56 0.52 24.59
C THR A 647 -7.79 1.91 25.17
N GLU A 648 -7.60 2.97 24.40
CA GLU A 648 -7.82 4.35 24.85
C GLU A 648 -9.11 4.89 24.22
N GLU A 649 -10.06 5.37 25.04
CA GLU A 649 -11.17 6.19 24.53
C GLU A 649 -10.56 7.45 23.90
N GLN A 650 -10.73 7.63 22.59
CA GLN A 650 -10.31 8.86 21.94
C GLN A 650 -11.18 10.02 22.43
N ASP A 651 -10.50 11.08 22.82
CA ASP A 651 -11.06 12.38 23.13
C ASP A 651 -11.33 13.13 21.82
N VAL A 652 -12.53 12.94 21.25
CA VAL A 652 -12.89 13.46 19.93
C VAL A 652 -13.60 14.80 20.06
N LEU A 653 -13.24 15.76 19.21
CA LEU A 653 -14.03 16.97 19.00
C LEU A 653 -15.23 16.62 18.12
N GLY A 654 -16.42 16.51 18.71
CA GLY A 654 -17.64 16.29 17.94
C GLY A 654 -18.08 17.59 17.29
N ILE A 655 -18.13 17.66 15.96
CA ILE A 655 -18.67 18.80 15.20
C ILE A 655 -19.83 18.30 14.34
N ASN A 656 -21.00 18.94 14.46
CA ASN A 656 -22.14 18.71 13.59
C ASN A 656 -22.54 20.03 12.93
N GLU A 657 -22.71 20.05 11.60
CA GLU A 657 -23.07 21.26 10.82
C GLU A 657 -22.23 22.52 11.17
N GLY A 658 -20.94 22.35 11.43
CA GLY A 658 -20.03 23.44 11.80
C GLY A 658 -20.15 23.92 13.26
N GLN A 659 -20.93 23.26 14.10
CA GLN A 659 -21.02 23.52 15.54
C GLN A 659 -20.36 22.41 16.36
N VAL A 660 -19.54 22.78 17.34
CA VAL A 660 -18.92 21.84 18.28
C VAL A 660 -20.00 21.32 19.24
N MET A 661 -20.37 20.05 19.09
CA MET A 661 -21.34 19.33 19.91
C MET A 661 -20.69 18.72 21.16
N GLN A 662 -19.42 18.34 21.07
CA GLN A 662 -18.66 17.78 22.19
C GLN A 662 -17.21 18.27 22.13
N GLU A 663 -16.78 18.96 23.20
CA GLU A 663 -15.45 19.53 23.29
C GLU A 663 -14.43 18.49 23.77
N SER A 664 -13.26 18.43 23.12
CA SER A 664 -12.12 17.61 23.56
C SER A 664 -11.55 18.12 24.89
N ARG A 665 -11.18 17.20 25.80
CA ARG A 665 -10.41 17.45 27.04
C ARG A 665 -9.14 18.28 26.82
N ALA A 666 -8.54 18.27 25.63
CA ALA A 666 -7.39 19.11 25.30
C ALA A 666 -7.72 20.63 25.32
N MET A 667 -8.99 21.02 25.12
CA MET A 667 -9.43 22.42 25.24
C MET A 667 -9.55 22.92 26.69
N TYR A 668 -9.43 22.05 27.70
CA TYR A 668 -9.42 22.45 29.11
C TYR A 668 -8.06 22.96 29.63
N ARG A 669 -7.01 23.03 28.81
CA ARG A 669 -5.77 23.69 29.22
C ARG A 669 -6.02 25.19 29.32
N LYS A 670 -6.23 25.69 30.55
CA LYS A 670 -6.09 27.12 30.84
C LYS A 670 -4.75 27.59 30.27
N PRO A 671 -4.69 28.76 29.62
CA PRO A 671 -3.41 29.37 29.27
C PRO A 671 -2.53 29.41 30.53
N ASP A 672 -1.28 28.96 30.40
CA ASP A 672 -0.28 29.12 31.46
C ASP A 672 -0.18 30.64 31.77
N PRO A 673 -0.28 31.07 33.05
CA PRO A 673 -0.33 32.49 33.42
C PRO A 673 0.84 33.36 32.95
#